data_AF-A0A3N4I5I8-F1
#
_entry.id   AF-A0A3N4I5I8-F1
#
_cell.length_a   1.000
_cell.length_b   1.000
_cell.length_c   1.000
_cell.angle_alpha   90.00
_cell.angle_beta   90.00
_cell.angle_gamma   90.00
#
_symmetry.space_group_name_H-M   'P 1'
#
loop_
_entity.id
_entity.type
_entity.pdbx_description
1 polymer ?
#
loop_
_entity_poly.entity_id
_entity_poly.type
_entity_poly.pdbx_seq_one_letter_code
_entity_poly.pdbx_strand_id
1 'polypeptide(L)'
;MPQPANNNNSPTSTTTQPQSNDASSIPPTTRHNTWPRDLEAGQPSGTAGSTRDSSRDVYGTLPAPGDSISSAQPKWWNWTKRPTMEPSPTSSVSGKTVSNREVDPLRTHAAPMAAYDTNSDALFTHARSASSSNSSGSSSSSDADSEDGLYDDGLSHARKKARRGPRGLFARIFGEYKPVLFRIPGVGAVSNLQLLAFLAVMTGLTFLLFFYFSVAYVLDRPAHAVPPPPADGPRKIRPVRPNPGIGYGGEDFSKHVNVFMGTEAGGNMFPGVTYPFGVVKAGIDMVPPGLKGGDPYSGYLGNGNVTGFSLMHESGTGGAPKYGVVAQMPYVGTDLKNPLGDISRGRATSDTGEVGYYRTDLDNGVVVDLTAGRHAGVIRHGFPDDAALGDKQVVVDVSHFLPSFRGQGIEQHYLGGQISVGKTNGRTIYKGYGEYRGGWNLGEKWRIYFCGEFDRTAREAKVFAGSKDKLDYYTSDRKFAHSDTEGTRVGAIFNFGSSAKQVEARIGISFIDTEAACYFKDDELNWEWTFNDIKQGVKNAWNSEVFSTVTTPDDNPTRLSLLYTGLYGMFLIPSDRTGENPIWTSTEPYYDDIFTLWDLFRSHMPLWHVLLPTRYTGFVRSLVDTWRHDGYLPEARSSNFNGRVQGGSNADNVLADAYVKGVTHPNLNWTDAFLAMQTDAEQVPVNNNDKMASDSSTKEGRGALPDWLEKGFISTKYTRSVSRAVEYSLNDFGLSQVAAGLGLPSEAAKYRSRAANWRNHWDPTASAFNFTGFVGPKRPDGSFESFNPLSCGGCYWGDHWYQGLPYEYSFGAIHDMDKMIDLMGGPDRFTARLEALFSTDLEGREGRMIFNVGNEPSFASPYLFNYVNRQDLTVKYSRGIVEKHYGLGRNGLPGNSDAGAMQSYLLSSMFGFYPVVTTDVFLIASPWFDEVTIHPDGKYSAGGRKITIKRTEQGGGGEGSKKDVYVQKVLLNGKELGRNWFRWGELFEEGGELEVVVGAEANNAWEGERPPSGM
;
A
#
# COMPACT_ATOMS: atom_id res chain seq x y z
N MET A 1 34.26 -59.24 23.71
CA MET A 1 34.75 -58.54 24.91
C MET A 1 34.22 -57.10 24.89
N PRO A 2 33.92 -56.48 26.05
CA PRO A 2 32.52 -56.09 26.30
C PRO A 2 32.27 -54.67 26.88
N GLN A 3 30.99 -54.40 27.21
CA GLN A 3 30.46 -53.29 28.05
C GLN A 3 30.68 -53.59 29.58
N PRO A 4 29.98 -53.00 30.60
CA PRO A 4 28.98 -51.89 30.70
C PRO A 4 29.12 -50.95 31.95
N ALA A 5 28.16 -50.04 32.23
CA ALA A 5 27.55 -49.75 33.56
C ALA A 5 26.56 -48.55 33.59
N ASN A 6 25.66 -48.49 34.61
CA ASN A 6 24.67 -47.42 34.91
C ASN A 6 24.84 -46.88 36.36
N ASN A 7 24.29 -45.70 36.73
CA ASN A 7 23.15 -45.58 37.70
C ASN A 7 22.77 -44.17 38.22
N ASN A 8 21.51 -44.09 38.66
CA ASN A 8 20.70 -42.98 39.22
C ASN A 8 21.17 -42.40 40.58
N ASN A 9 20.73 -41.18 40.98
CA ASN A 9 19.54 -40.96 41.85
C ASN A 9 19.29 -39.48 42.28
N SER A 10 18.05 -39.19 42.73
CA SER A 10 17.60 -37.90 43.32
C SER A 10 17.57 -37.92 44.87
N PRO A 11 17.20 -36.81 45.54
CA PRO A 11 15.91 -36.81 46.28
C PRO A 11 15.13 -35.48 46.22
N THR A 12 14.01 -35.38 46.97
CA THR A 12 12.96 -34.35 46.88
C THR A 12 12.54 -33.77 48.25
N SER A 13 11.68 -32.72 48.23
CA SER A 13 10.47 -32.51 49.09
C SER A 13 10.35 -31.28 50.04
N THR A 14 9.33 -30.45 49.73
CA THR A 14 8.27 -29.86 50.63
C THR A 14 8.52 -28.75 51.69
N THR A 15 8.09 -27.52 51.32
CA THR A 15 6.99 -26.68 51.89
C THR A 15 6.98 -26.07 53.33
N THR A 16 6.34 -24.87 53.40
CA THR A 16 5.55 -24.21 54.50
C THR A 16 6.21 -23.37 55.63
N GLN A 17 6.00 -22.02 55.56
CA GLN A 17 5.42 -21.06 56.57
C GLN A 17 6.02 -20.99 58.02
N PRO A 18 5.91 -19.87 58.80
CA PRO A 18 4.78 -18.90 58.84
C PRO A 18 5.11 -17.38 58.99
N GLN A 19 4.08 -16.55 59.22
CA GLN A 19 4.08 -15.08 59.39
C GLN A 19 4.25 -14.60 60.85
N SER A 20 4.58 -13.30 61.07
CA SER A 20 3.97 -12.47 62.16
C SER A 20 4.17 -10.93 62.04
N ASN A 21 3.03 -10.23 61.92
CA ASN A 21 2.57 -8.89 62.32
C ASN A 21 3.51 -7.68 62.67
N ASP A 22 3.23 -6.56 61.98
CA ASP A 22 2.94 -5.16 62.43
C ASP A 22 3.68 -4.41 63.57
N ALA A 23 4.07 -3.15 63.28
CA ALA A 23 3.55 -1.92 63.95
C ALA A 23 4.05 -0.58 63.32
N SER A 24 3.13 0.37 63.02
CA SER A 24 3.20 1.88 63.06
C SER A 24 4.47 2.69 62.62
N SER A 25 4.42 3.88 62.00
CA SER A 25 3.31 4.80 61.60
C SER A 25 3.73 5.94 60.62
N ILE A 26 2.97 6.12 59.52
CA ILE A 26 2.22 7.33 59.03
C ILE A 26 2.62 8.74 59.57
N PRO A 27 2.60 9.87 58.79
CA PRO A 27 1.80 10.15 57.57
C PRO A 27 2.46 10.87 56.36
N PRO A 28 1.82 10.80 55.17
CA PRO A 28 1.69 11.89 54.19
C PRO A 28 0.26 12.47 54.15
N THR A 29 0.04 13.64 53.53
CA THR A 29 -1.31 14.30 53.41
C THR A 29 -1.77 14.51 51.97
N THR A 30 -3.08 14.53 51.74
CA THR A 30 -3.76 14.32 50.44
C THR A 30 -4.59 15.51 49.91
N ARG A 31 -5.04 15.40 48.65
CA ARG A 31 -6.39 15.74 48.09
C ARG A 31 -6.49 15.02 46.72
N HIS A 32 -7.42 14.07 46.44
CA HIS A 32 -8.91 14.12 46.34
C HIS A 32 -9.41 14.97 45.15
N ASN A 33 -10.31 14.53 44.26
CA ASN A 33 -11.39 13.48 44.25
C ASN A 33 -11.33 12.61 42.95
N THR A 34 -11.78 11.33 42.77
CA THR A 34 -12.95 10.49 43.19
C THR A 34 -14.28 10.86 42.48
N TRP A 35 -15.18 9.98 41.96
CA TRP A 35 -15.70 8.65 42.40
C TRP A 35 -15.95 7.63 41.20
N PRO A 36 -16.41 6.36 41.42
CA PRO A 36 -15.99 5.17 40.64
C PRO A 36 -17.14 4.32 40.00
N ARG A 37 -16.85 3.03 39.73
CA ARG A 37 -17.79 1.93 39.43
C ARG A 37 -18.02 0.98 40.63
N ASP A 38 -18.91 0.01 40.40
CA ASP A 38 -19.00 -1.37 40.95
C ASP A 38 -20.08 -1.67 42.01
N LEU A 39 -20.97 -2.64 41.70
CA LEU A 39 -21.27 -3.85 42.47
C LEU A 39 -22.32 -4.76 41.78
N GLU A 40 -22.58 -5.95 42.36
CA GLU A 40 -23.15 -7.12 41.67
C GLU A 40 -24.67 -7.37 41.83
N ALA A 41 -25.19 -8.19 40.90
CA ALA A 41 -26.26 -9.20 41.02
C ALA A 41 -27.58 -8.90 41.78
N GLY A 42 -28.70 -8.84 41.04
CA GLY A 42 -30.05 -9.00 41.59
C GLY A 42 -31.16 -9.06 40.53
N GLN A 43 -31.90 -10.18 40.48
CA GLN A 43 -33.25 -10.27 39.87
C GLN A 43 -34.31 -10.00 40.98
N PRO A 44 -35.57 -9.57 40.69
CA PRO A 44 -36.38 -10.04 39.54
C PRO A 44 -37.34 -9.02 38.86
N SER A 45 -38.01 -9.51 37.80
CA SER A 45 -39.37 -9.16 37.32
C SER A 45 -39.83 -7.68 37.23
N GLY A 46 -40.09 -7.20 36.01
CA GLY A 46 -40.87 -5.99 35.76
C GLY A 46 -41.14 -5.75 34.26
N THR A 47 -42.34 -5.33 33.87
CA THR A 47 -42.77 -5.20 32.47
C THR A 47 -42.81 -3.76 31.94
N ALA A 48 -42.57 -3.64 30.63
CA ALA A 48 -43.02 -2.60 29.69
C ALA A 48 -42.27 -1.25 29.60
N GLY A 49 -42.10 -0.76 28.36
CA GLY A 49 -41.91 0.67 28.07
C GLY A 49 -40.96 1.06 26.92
N SER A 50 -41.52 1.42 25.76
CA SER A 50 -40.97 2.43 24.81
C SER A 50 -39.52 2.31 24.28
N THR A 51 -39.38 1.65 23.13
CA THR A 51 -39.00 2.26 21.82
C THR A 51 -38.15 3.55 21.77
N ARG A 52 -37.04 3.50 21.02
CA ARG A 52 -36.80 4.35 19.83
C ARG A 52 -35.83 3.68 18.85
N ASP A 53 -35.77 4.20 17.62
CA ASP A 53 -35.36 3.46 16.42
C ASP A 53 -34.23 4.17 15.63
N SER A 54 -33.70 3.43 14.66
CA SER A 54 -32.68 3.73 13.66
C SER A 54 -32.93 4.97 12.78
N SER A 55 -31.86 5.38 12.09
CA SER A 55 -31.89 6.32 10.96
C SER A 55 -31.29 5.65 9.71
N ARG A 56 -31.84 5.99 8.54
CA ARG A 56 -31.45 5.52 7.20
C ARG A 56 -31.45 6.69 6.22
N ASP A 57 -30.66 6.59 5.16
CA ASP A 57 -30.60 7.52 4.03
C ASP A 57 -31.83 7.44 3.12
N VAL A 58 -32.24 8.58 2.54
CA VAL A 58 -32.91 8.69 1.21
C VAL A 58 -32.62 10.08 0.61
N TYR A 59 -32.33 10.17 -0.69
CA TYR A 59 -32.23 11.41 -1.48
C TYR A 59 -33.61 11.98 -1.89
N GLY A 60 -33.77 13.31 -2.01
CA GLY A 60 -34.81 13.86 -2.92
C GLY A 60 -35.32 15.29 -2.72
N THR A 61 -34.89 16.20 -3.62
CA THR A 61 -35.62 17.38 -4.17
C THR A 61 -36.12 18.54 -3.28
N LEU A 62 -36.03 19.75 -3.85
CA LEU A 62 -36.53 21.05 -3.34
C LEU A 62 -38.08 21.13 -3.38
N PRO A 63 -38.72 21.97 -2.52
CA PRO A 63 -38.96 23.37 -2.93
C PRO A 63 -38.82 24.43 -1.82
N ALA A 64 -38.55 25.67 -2.24
CA ALA A 64 -38.85 26.93 -1.52
C ALA A 64 -40.21 27.49 -2.05
N PRO A 65 -40.88 28.52 -1.47
CA PRO A 65 -40.40 29.51 -0.48
C PRO A 65 -41.35 29.74 0.74
N GLY A 66 -41.03 30.71 1.61
CA GLY A 66 -41.95 31.19 2.66
C GLY A 66 -41.31 32.15 3.68
N ASP A 67 -41.80 33.38 3.76
CA ASP A 67 -41.18 34.50 4.48
C ASP A 67 -41.44 34.60 6.00
N SER A 68 -40.38 34.98 6.73
CA SER A 68 -40.34 36.05 7.77
C SER A 68 -40.81 35.83 9.24
N ILE A 69 -40.43 36.85 10.05
CA ILE A 69 -40.87 37.24 11.40
C ILE A 69 -40.26 36.48 12.61
N SER A 70 -39.23 37.12 13.21
CA SER A 70 -39.07 37.49 14.65
C SER A 70 -39.20 36.42 15.77
N SER A 71 -38.64 36.57 16.98
CA SER A 71 -37.62 37.49 17.54
C SER A 71 -37.21 36.99 18.94
N ALA A 72 -35.94 37.15 19.32
CA ALA A 72 -35.52 37.24 20.73
C ALA A 72 -34.07 37.76 20.85
N GLN A 73 -33.87 38.78 21.66
CA GLN A 73 -32.58 39.27 22.16
C GLN A 73 -32.71 39.42 23.68
N PRO A 74 -31.63 39.22 24.45
CA PRO A 74 -31.06 40.42 25.08
C PRO A 74 -29.52 40.45 25.17
N LYS A 75 -28.94 41.59 24.79
CA LYS A 75 -28.15 42.56 25.61
C LYS A 75 -27.33 41.97 26.79
N TRP A 76 -26.14 42.46 27.17
CA TRP A 76 -25.46 43.77 27.07
C TRP A 76 -23.93 43.50 26.93
N TRP A 77 -23.04 44.36 26.42
CA TRP A 77 -22.69 45.71 26.92
C TRP A 77 -22.06 46.59 25.82
N ASN A 78 -21.84 47.86 26.15
CA ASN A 78 -21.43 48.94 25.24
C ASN A 78 -19.99 49.41 25.53
N TRP A 79 -19.31 50.03 24.56
CA TRP A 79 -18.68 51.37 24.65
C TRP A 79 -18.13 51.80 23.27
N THR A 80 -17.84 53.10 23.09
CA THR A 80 -17.92 53.75 21.76
C THR A 80 -16.68 54.59 21.37
N LYS A 81 -16.39 54.67 20.05
CA LYS A 81 -16.44 55.91 19.22
C LYS A 81 -15.95 55.71 17.76
N ARG A 82 -16.56 56.45 16.82
CA ARG A 82 -16.01 56.88 15.51
C ARG A 82 -15.80 58.42 15.55
N PRO A 83 -15.08 59.03 14.58
CA PRO A 83 -15.68 59.46 13.29
C PRO A 83 -14.81 59.01 12.08
N THR A 84 -15.35 58.42 11.00
CA THR A 84 -16.07 59.06 9.86
C THR A 84 -15.39 60.27 9.21
N MET A 85 -14.78 60.05 8.04
CA MET A 85 -14.84 61.01 6.93
C MET A 85 -14.56 60.31 5.58
N GLU A 86 -15.41 60.62 4.60
CA GLU A 86 -15.19 60.43 3.16
C GLU A 86 -15.43 61.83 2.55
N PRO A 87 -14.80 62.20 1.42
CA PRO A 87 -15.58 62.16 0.17
C PRO A 87 -14.77 61.92 -1.13
N SER A 88 -15.44 61.34 -2.13
CA SER A 88 -15.17 61.50 -3.58
C SER A 88 -15.60 62.92 -4.07
N PRO A 89 -15.39 63.41 -5.34
CA PRO A 89 -15.35 62.65 -6.61
C PRO A 89 -14.54 63.27 -7.81
N THR A 90 -14.84 62.81 -9.05
CA THR A 90 -14.64 63.48 -10.38
C THR A 90 -13.21 63.72 -10.89
N SER A 91 -12.86 63.86 -12.20
CA SER A 91 -13.49 63.65 -13.54
C SER A 91 -12.46 63.99 -14.66
N SER A 92 -12.53 63.63 -15.95
CA SER A 92 -13.11 62.51 -16.76
C SER A 92 -12.88 62.81 -18.28
N VAL A 93 -12.97 61.83 -19.21
CA VAL A 93 -13.15 62.03 -20.69
C VAL A 93 -11.89 62.60 -21.45
N SER A 94 -11.56 62.40 -22.73
CA SER A 94 -12.07 61.69 -23.96
C SER A 94 -10.87 61.18 -24.82
N GLY A 95 -10.99 60.33 -25.87
CA GLY A 95 -12.12 59.63 -26.51
C GLY A 95 -11.97 59.51 -28.06
N LYS A 96 -12.96 58.90 -28.74
CA LYS A 96 -13.37 59.12 -30.18
C LYS A 96 -12.44 58.63 -31.35
N THR A 97 -12.92 58.09 -32.49
CA THR A 97 -14.21 57.44 -32.93
C THR A 97 -14.09 56.83 -34.36
N VAL A 98 -15.06 55.98 -34.79
CA VAL A 98 -15.57 55.80 -36.19
C VAL A 98 -14.67 55.06 -37.21
N SER A 99 -15.14 54.17 -38.12
CA SER A 99 -16.44 53.44 -38.31
C SER A 99 -16.36 52.36 -39.41
N ASN A 100 -17.29 51.38 -39.42
CA ASN A 100 -18.03 50.69 -40.53
C ASN A 100 -17.33 50.41 -41.91
N ARG A 101 -17.66 49.35 -42.70
CA ARG A 101 -18.96 48.69 -42.93
C ARG A 101 -18.87 47.32 -43.67
N GLU A 102 -19.93 46.51 -43.52
CA GLU A 102 -20.43 45.28 -44.21
C GLU A 102 -19.84 44.82 -45.58
N VAL A 103 -19.74 43.48 -45.80
CA VAL A 103 -20.42 42.64 -46.85
C VAL A 103 -19.89 41.16 -46.84
N ASP A 104 -20.69 40.21 -47.38
CA ASP A 104 -20.62 38.72 -47.31
C ASP A 104 -20.97 38.12 -48.72
N PRO A 105 -21.18 36.80 -49.05
CA PRO A 105 -20.68 35.46 -48.60
C PRO A 105 -20.22 34.51 -49.77
N LEU A 106 -20.11 33.18 -49.50
CA LEU A 106 -20.28 31.97 -50.40
C LEU A 106 -19.02 31.39 -51.11
N ARG A 107 -18.55 30.12 -50.85
CA ARG A 107 -19.03 28.73 -51.21
C ARG A 107 -18.52 28.21 -52.59
N THR A 108 -18.38 26.91 -52.95
CA THR A 108 -18.73 25.58 -52.34
C THR A 108 -17.95 24.40 -52.99
N HIS A 109 -17.94 23.21 -52.36
CA HIS A 109 -18.41 21.87 -52.86
C HIS A 109 -17.89 20.73 -51.93
N ALA A 110 -18.50 19.55 -51.73
CA ALA A 110 -19.87 18.98 -51.86
C ALA A 110 -19.86 17.61 -51.08
N ALA A 111 -20.78 17.26 -50.16
CA ALA A 111 -22.19 16.78 -50.29
C ALA A 111 -22.33 15.30 -50.80
N PRO A 112 -23.44 14.54 -50.55
CA PRO A 112 -24.74 14.91 -49.95
C PRO A 112 -25.42 13.91 -48.95
N MET A 113 -26.46 14.39 -48.21
CA MET A 113 -27.78 13.79 -47.78
C MET A 113 -27.94 12.30 -47.36
N ALA A 114 -28.87 11.86 -46.48
CA ALA A 114 -30.11 12.41 -45.84
C ALA A 114 -30.57 11.45 -44.68
N ALA A 115 -31.61 11.66 -43.84
CA ALA A 115 -32.40 12.80 -43.32
C ALA A 115 -33.45 12.31 -42.27
N TYR A 116 -34.33 13.21 -41.77
CA TYR A 116 -35.55 12.99 -40.93
C TYR A 116 -35.42 12.81 -39.41
N ASP A 117 -36.58 12.91 -38.72
CA ASP A 117 -36.81 13.64 -37.45
C ASP A 117 -38.06 13.13 -36.68
N THR A 118 -38.29 13.63 -35.46
CA THR A 118 -39.53 13.76 -34.63
C THR A 118 -39.53 13.15 -33.21
N ASN A 119 -40.12 13.91 -32.27
CA ASN A 119 -40.41 13.54 -30.87
C ASN A 119 -41.86 13.03 -30.70
N SER A 120 -42.15 12.26 -29.63
CA SER A 120 -43.17 12.65 -28.61
C SER A 120 -43.38 11.63 -27.46
N ASP A 121 -43.31 12.15 -26.24
CA ASP A 121 -44.09 11.91 -24.99
C ASP A 121 -44.89 10.62 -24.70
N ALA A 122 -44.89 10.25 -23.39
CA ALA A 122 -46.07 10.13 -22.49
C ALA A 122 -46.31 8.82 -21.69
N LEU A 123 -46.46 9.01 -20.36
CA LEU A 123 -47.40 8.35 -19.41
C LEU A 123 -47.27 6.86 -18.95
N PHE A 124 -46.70 6.70 -17.74
CA PHE A 124 -47.34 6.18 -16.50
C PHE A 124 -47.86 4.71 -16.32
N THR A 125 -47.79 4.32 -15.03
CA THR A 125 -48.62 3.34 -14.26
C THR A 125 -48.28 1.84 -14.15
N HIS A 126 -48.55 1.32 -12.93
CA HIS A 126 -48.44 -0.07 -12.44
C HIS A 126 -49.20 -1.13 -13.28
N ALA A 127 -48.87 -2.42 -13.18
CA ALA A 127 -49.52 -3.35 -12.22
C ALA A 127 -48.80 -4.73 -12.05
N ARG A 128 -49.37 -5.59 -11.19
CA ARG A 128 -48.91 -6.97 -10.88
C ARG A 128 -49.55 -8.03 -11.78
N SER A 129 -49.09 -9.29 -11.59
CA SER A 129 -49.80 -10.57 -11.87
C SER A 129 -49.75 -11.10 -13.32
N ALA A 130 -50.01 -12.38 -13.61
CA ALA A 130 -49.78 -13.66 -12.91
C ALA A 130 -50.25 -14.81 -13.84
N SER A 131 -49.92 -16.07 -13.51
CA SER A 131 -50.31 -17.29 -14.25
C SER A 131 -49.60 -17.41 -15.63
N SER A 132 -49.00 -18.56 -15.98
CA SER A 132 -49.61 -19.78 -16.56
C SER A 132 -49.83 -19.69 -18.08
N SER A 133 -49.74 -20.75 -18.89
CA SER A 133 -49.66 -22.19 -18.58
C SER A 133 -48.95 -22.99 -19.70
N ASN A 134 -48.86 -24.30 -19.49
CA ASN A 134 -48.53 -25.39 -20.43
C ASN A 134 -48.60 -25.14 -21.95
N SER A 135 -47.70 -25.77 -22.70
CA SER A 135 -48.09 -26.83 -23.65
C SER A 135 -46.90 -27.66 -24.14
N SER A 136 -47.19 -28.81 -24.77
CA SER A 136 -46.24 -29.87 -25.13
C SER A 136 -46.40 -30.34 -26.58
N GLY A 137 -45.28 -30.62 -27.26
CA GLY A 137 -45.18 -31.40 -28.50
C GLY A 137 -43.69 -31.60 -28.84
N SER A 138 -43.15 -32.78 -29.19
CA SER A 138 -43.50 -33.77 -30.23
C SER A 138 -43.20 -33.30 -31.66
N SER A 139 -42.49 -34.01 -32.55
CA SER A 139 -41.74 -35.30 -32.42
C SER A 139 -41.08 -35.67 -33.76
N SER A 140 -39.99 -36.48 -33.74
CA SER A 140 -39.35 -37.17 -34.91
C SER A 140 -38.72 -36.25 -35.99
N SER A 141 -37.73 -36.63 -36.80
CA SER A 141 -36.89 -37.86 -36.99
C SER A 141 -35.44 -37.41 -37.36
N SER A 142 -34.45 -38.18 -37.85
CA SER A 142 -34.32 -39.58 -38.36
C SER A 142 -32.86 -40.08 -38.26
N ASP A 143 -32.66 -41.40 -38.40
CA ASP A 143 -31.69 -42.18 -39.21
C ASP A 143 -30.28 -41.60 -39.58
N ALA A 144 -29.18 -42.37 -39.67
CA ALA A 144 -28.84 -43.76 -39.27
C ALA A 144 -27.30 -44.02 -39.42
N ASP A 145 -26.82 -45.19 -38.94
CA ASP A 145 -25.59 -45.94 -39.32
C ASP A 145 -24.19 -45.28 -39.11
N SER A 146 -23.22 -45.84 -38.36
CA SER A 146 -22.42 -47.09 -38.48
C SER A 146 -21.25 -47.00 -39.51
N GLU A 147 -20.10 -47.70 -39.41
CA GLU A 147 -19.68 -48.88 -38.61
C GLU A 147 -18.14 -48.83 -38.29
N ASP A 148 -17.57 -49.89 -37.68
CA ASP A 148 -16.19 -49.99 -37.14
C ASP A 148 -15.03 -50.19 -38.17
N GLY A 149 -13.77 -50.02 -37.71
CA GLY A 149 -12.55 -50.37 -38.46
C GLY A 149 -11.32 -50.62 -37.58
N LEU A 150 -10.57 -51.71 -37.84
CA LEU A 150 -9.54 -52.31 -36.94
C LEU A 150 -8.08 -52.28 -37.50
N TYR A 151 -7.15 -52.77 -36.67
CA TYR A 151 -5.71 -53.04 -36.86
C TYR A 151 -4.73 -51.85 -36.67
N ASP A 152 -3.62 -51.88 -35.91
CA ASP A 152 -2.87 -52.83 -35.02
C ASP A 152 -1.40 -53.09 -35.46
N ASP A 153 -0.55 -53.40 -34.46
CA ASP A 153 0.85 -53.92 -34.48
C ASP A 153 2.00 -53.02 -35.00
N GLY A 154 3.25 -53.29 -34.56
CA GLY A 154 4.48 -52.71 -35.18
C GLY A 154 5.70 -52.34 -34.31
N LEU A 155 6.36 -53.34 -33.71
CA LEU A 155 7.73 -53.30 -33.13
C LEU A 155 8.82 -52.58 -33.99
N SER A 156 10.04 -52.21 -33.53
CA SER A 156 10.69 -51.89 -32.24
C SER A 156 12.21 -51.56 -32.48
N HIS A 157 13.03 -51.46 -31.42
CA HIS A 157 14.51 -51.64 -31.42
C HIS A 157 15.49 -50.56 -32.00
N ALA A 158 15.78 -49.57 -31.17
CA ALA A 158 17.10 -49.33 -30.52
C ALA A 158 18.43 -49.24 -31.33
N ARG A 159 19.25 -48.23 -30.99
CA ARG A 159 20.71 -48.40 -30.77
C ARG A 159 21.33 -47.35 -29.83
N LYS A 160 22.28 -47.79 -29.00
CA LYS A 160 23.07 -46.95 -28.08
C LYS A 160 24.34 -46.41 -28.76
N LYS A 161 24.77 -45.17 -28.45
CA LYS A 161 26.13 -44.90 -27.90
C LYS A 161 26.36 -43.46 -27.44
N ALA A 162 27.28 -43.33 -26.49
CA ALA A 162 27.60 -42.15 -25.68
C ALA A 162 28.19 -40.94 -26.44
N ARG A 163 27.97 -39.74 -25.89
CA ARG A 163 28.72 -38.52 -26.20
C ARG A 163 30.07 -38.48 -25.45
N ARG A 164 31.12 -38.02 -26.12
CA ARG A 164 32.27 -37.29 -25.54
C ARG A 164 32.61 -36.13 -26.50
N GLY A 165 33.09 -34.99 -25.97
CA GLY A 165 33.49 -33.82 -26.77
C GLY A 165 34.90 -33.95 -27.40
N PRO A 166 35.56 -32.85 -27.85
CA PRO A 166 35.36 -31.47 -27.41
C PRO A 166 35.41 -30.36 -28.51
N ARG A 167 35.29 -29.10 -28.04
CA ARG A 167 35.78 -27.80 -28.57
C ARG A 167 36.36 -27.72 -30.00
N GLY A 168 35.90 -26.69 -30.73
CA GLY A 168 36.82 -25.62 -31.17
C GLY A 168 36.72 -25.12 -32.62
N LEU A 169 36.14 -23.91 -32.81
CA LEU A 169 36.53 -23.00 -33.91
C LEU A 169 36.09 -21.55 -33.61
N PHE A 170 36.95 -20.73 -33.02
CA PHE A 170 36.88 -19.25 -33.09
C PHE A 170 38.28 -18.67 -32.80
N ALA A 171 38.94 -18.16 -33.83
CA ALA A 171 40.24 -17.49 -33.77
C ALA A 171 40.43 -16.64 -35.04
N ARG A 172 41.12 -15.49 -34.91
CA ARG A 172 40.95 -14.28 -35.74
C ARG A 172 39.57 -13.64 -35.49
N ILE A 173 39.42 -12.32 -35.31
CA ILE A 173 40.37 -11.21 -35.50
C ILE A 173 40.40 -10.37 -34.22
N PHE A 174 41.56 -10.20 -33.60
CA PHE A 174 42.01 -8.99 -32.88
C PHE A 174 43.51 -9.13 -32.59
N GLY A 175 44.28 -8.07 -32.79
CA GLY A 175 45.73 -8.04 -32.57
C GLY A 175 46.19 -6.59 -32.39
N GLU A 176 47.13 -6.39 -31.47
CA GLU A 176 47.57 -5.07 -30.99
C GLU A 176 48.25 -4.23 -32.08
N TYR A 177 48.10 -2.90 -32.02
CA TYR A 177 49.08 -1.98 -32.61
C TYR A 177 49.29 -0.72 -31.75
N LYS A 178 50.58 -0.36 -31.59
CA LYS A 178 51.04 0.90 -30.99
C LYS A 178 51.16 1.99 -32.07
N PRO A 179 51.09 3.29 -31.71
CA PRO A 179 51.18 4.37 -32.69
C PRO A 179 52.59 4.52 -33.28
N VAL A 180 52.65 4.88 -34.56
CA VAL A 180 53.87 5.30 -35.27
C VAL A 180 53.58 6.61 -35.97
N LEU A 181 54.43 7.62 -35.75
CA LEU A 181 54.33 8.91 -36.45
C LEU A 181 54.74 8.75 -37.92
N PHE A 182 54.02 9.41 -38.82
CA PHE A 182 54.58 9.86 -40.10
C PHE A 182 54.27 11.33 -40.34
N ARG A 183 55.31 12.11 -40.66
CA ARG A 183 55.20 13.44 -41.27
C ARG A 183 55.23 13.28 -42.79
N ILE A 184 54.37 14.01 -43.50
CA ILE A 184 54.61 14.41 -44.89
C ILE A 184 54.31 15.93 -44.97
N PRO A 185 55.18 16.74 -45.59
CA PRO A 185 55.04 18.21 -45.59
C PRO A 185 54.46 18.80 -46.89
N GLY A 186 53.87 19.98 -46.77
CA GLY A 186 53.90 21.01 -47.82
C GLY A 186 52.70 21.17 -48.75
N VAL A 187 52.03 22.33 -48.62
CA VAL A 187 51.24 23.06 -49.64
C VAL A 187 50.01 22.33 -50.25
N GLY A 188 48.81 22.92 -50.30
CA GLY A 188 48.40 24.29 -49.98
C GLY A 188 46.91 24.42 -49.67
N ALA A 189 46.39 25.65 -49.68
CA ALA A 189 45.11 25.97 -49.06
C ALA A 189 43.87 25.34 -49.75
N VAL A 190 43.09 24.60 -48.96
CA VAL A 190 41.67 24.34 -49.18
C VAL A 190 40.90 25.17 -48.15
N SER A 191 39.81 25.84 -48.53
CA SER A 191 39.10 26.74 -47.63
C SER A 191 38.23 25.96 -46.62
N ASN A 192 38.17 26.43 -45.37
CA ASN A 192 37.38 25.80 -44.30
C ASN A 192 35.90 25.62 -44.67
N LEU A 193 35.37 26.44 -45.58
CA LEU A 193 34.00 26.36 -46.07
C LEU A 193 33.72 25.07 -46.85
N GLN A 194 34.70 24.56 -47.62
CA GLN A 194 34.55 23.29 -48.33
C GLN A 194 34.61 22.08 -47.38
N LEU A 195 35.44 22.14 -46.34
CA LEU A 195 35.52 21.07 -45.33
C LEU A 195 34.23 21.01 -44.50
N LEU A 196 33.68 22.17 -44.10
CA LEU A 196 32.38 22.27 -43.42
C LEU A 196 31.23 21.78 -44.29
N ALA A 197 31.19 22.14 -45.59
CA ALA A 197 30.18 21.64 -46.51
C ALA A 197 30.26 20.10 -46.67
N PHE A 198 31.46 19.54 -46.78
CA PHE A 198 31.65 18.10 -46.90
C PHE A 198 31.23 17.34 -45.62
N LEU A 199 31.59 17.87 -44.44
CA LEU A 199 31.13 17.34 -43.15
C LEU A 199 29.60 17.40 -43.01
N ALA A 200 28.97 18.53 -43.33
CA ALA A 200 27.53 18.69 -43.26
C ALA A 200 26.77 17.73 -44.19
N VAL A 201 27.27 17.52 -45.41
CA VAL A 201 26.73 16.52 -46.35
C VAL A 201 26.89 15.10 -45.82
N MET A 202 28.02 14.77 -45.19
CA MET A 202 28.25 13.44 -44.61
C MET A 202 27.37 13.17 -43.38
N THR A 203 27.19 14.13 -42.47
CA THR A 203 26.20 13.99 -41.39
C THR A 203 24.77 13.92 -41.92
N GLY A 204 24.45 14.70 -42.96
CA GLY A 204 23.13 14.67 -43.61
C GLY A 204 22.82 13.31 -44.24
N LEU A 205 23.75 12.73 -45.01
CA LEU A 205 23.59 11.36 -45.55
C LEU A 205 23.52 10.31 -44.44
N THR A 206 24.29 10.45 -43.37
CA THR A 206 24.26 9.51 -42.24
C THR A 206 22.91 9.56 -41.53
N PHE A 207 22.36 10.74 -41.30
CA PHE A 207 21.00 10.91 -40.75
C PHE A 207 19.93 10.38 -41.70
N LEU A 208 20.00 10.67 -43.00
CA LEU A 208 19.04 10.11 -43.97
C LEU A 208 19.11 8.58 -44.02
N LEU A 209 20.30 7.98 -43.99
CA LEU A 209 20.45 6.52 -43.96
C LEU A 209 19.87 5.93 -42.66
N PHE A 210 20.14 6.54 -41.50
CA PHE A 210 19.54 6.10 -40.24
C PHE A 210 18.01 6.21 -40.26
N PHE A 211 17.47 7.32 -40.75
CA PHE A 211 16.02 7.54 -40.83
C PHE A 211 15.36 6.60 -41.83
N TYR A 212 15.98 6.34 -42.99
CA TYR A 212 15.47 5.42 -44.01
C TYR A 212 15.49 3.96 -43.52
N PHE A 213 16.55 3.53 -42.82
CA PHE A 213 16.56 2.21 -42.18
C PHE A 213 15.55 2.10 -41.03
N SER A 214 15.41 3.10 -40.16
CA SER A 214 14.40 3.10 -39.10
C SER A 214 12.97 3.05 -39.64
N VAL A 215 12.65 3.85 -40.66
CA VAL A 215 11.31 3.86 -41.26
C VAL A 215 11.03 2.57 -42.05
N ALA A 216 12.01 2.04 -42.79
CA ALA A 216 11.87 0.76 -43.48
C ALA A 216 11.73 -0.44 -42.52
N TYR A 217 12.31 -0.37 -41.31
CA TYR A 217 12.19 -1.41 -40.29
C TYR A 217 10.83 -1.37 -39.54
N VAL A 218 10.11 -0.24 -39.62
CA VAL A 218 8.83 -0.03 -38.91
C VAL A 218 7.60 -0.25 -39.80
N LEU A 219 7.71 -0.11 -41.13
CA LEU A 219 6.55 -0.08 -42.03
C LEU A 219 6.24 -1.37 -42.81
N ASP A 220 6.97 -2.47 -42.62
CA ASP A 220 6.69 -3.74 -43.32
C ASP A 220 6.66 -4.98 -42.40
N ARG A 221 5.62 -5.06 -41.55
CA ARG A 221 5.11 -6.34 -41.03
C ARG A 221 3.59 -6.31 -40.85
N PRO A 222 2.82 -7.22 -41.50
CA PRO A 222 1.48 -7.56 -41.03
C PRO A 222 1.55 -8.35 -39.72
N ALA A 223 0.47 -8.34 -38.94
CA ALA A 223 0.38 -9.01 -37.65
C ALA A 223 0.42 -10.54 -37.79
N HIS A 224 1.62 -11.13 -37.62
CA HIS A 224 1.81 -12.57 -37.48
C HIS A 224 2.10 -12.93 -36.02
N ALA A 225 1.38 -13.93 -35.50
CA ALA A 225 1.58 -14.46 -34.16
C ALA A 225 3.03 -14.96 -33.99
N VAL A 226 3.65 -14.58 -32.88
CA VAL A 226 4.97 -15.08 -32.49
C VAL A 226 4.83 -16.57 -32.16
N PRO A 227 5.60 -17.49 -32.78
CA PRO A 227 5.58 -18.89 -32.40
C PRO A 227 6.08 -19.04 -30.95
N PRO A 228 5.49 -19.92 -30.14
CA PRO A 228 5.89 -20.06 -28.74
C PRO A 228 7.39 -20.43 -28.63
N PRO A 229 8.10 -19.92 -27.62
CA PRO A 229 9.48 -20.32 -27.38
C PRO A 229 9.58 -21.83 -27.11
N PRO A 230 10.75 -22.46 -27.36
CA PRO A 230 10.97 -23.85 -26.97
C PRO A 230 10.68 -24.05 -25.48
N ALA A 231 10.07 -25.19 -25.13
CA ALA A 231 9.68 -25.53 -23.76
C ALA A 231 10.86 -25.91 -22.85
N ASP A 232 11.89 -25.06 -22.80
CA ASP A 232 12.79 -24.97 -21.64
C ASP A 232 11.94 -24.45 -20.47
N GLY A 233 11.48 -25.37 -19.61
CA GLY A 233 10.68 -25.05 -18.43
C GLY A 233 11.38 -24.03 -17.50
N PRO A 234 10.61 -23.32 -16.64
CA PRO A 234 11.07 -22.12 -15.95
C PRO A 234 12.43 -22.33 -15.29
N ARG A 235 13.42 -21.54 -15.71
CA ARG A 235 14.74 -21.50 -15.09
C ARG A 235 14.57 -21.04 -13.65
N LYS A 236 14.49 -21.99 -12.73
CA LYS A 236 14.31 -21.74 -11.30
C LYS A 236 15.39 -20.80 -10.78
N ILE A 237 15.08 -19.50 -10.74
CA ILE A 237 15.70 -18.54 -9.85
C ILE A 237 15.33 -19.03 -8.45
N ARG A 238 16.22 -19.83 -7.85
CA ARG A 238 15.98 -20.35 -6.51
C ARG A 238 15.98 -19.15 -5.57
N PRO A 239 14.92 -18.94 -4.76
CA PRO A 239 15.02 -18.07 -3.61
C PRO A 239 16.23 -18.52 -2.75
N VAL A 240 16.84 -17.58 -2.04
CA VAL A 240 17.82 -17.95 -1.01
C VAL A 240 17.07 -18.78 0.02
N ARG A 241 17.34 -20.08 0.09
CA ARG A 241 16.66 -21.00 1.01
C ARG A 241 16.78 -20.45 2.44
N PRO A 242 15.67 -20.20 3.15
CA PRO A 242 15.70 -20.12 4.60
C PRO A 242 16.30 -21.43 5.12
N ASN A 243 17.34 -21.34 5.94
CA ASN A 243 17.85 -22.51 6.65
C ASN A 243 17.47 -22.36 8.12
N PRO A 244 16.30 -22.86 8.56
CA PRO A 244 15.86 -22.72 9.94
C PRO A 244 16.80 -23.40 10.95
N GLY A 245 17.65 -24.33 10.48
CA GLY A 245 18.72 -24.95 11.28
C GLY A 245 19.96 -24.07 11.50
N ILE A 246 20.04 -22.87 10.91
CA ILE A 246 21.06 -21.87 11.23
C ILE A 246 20.41 -20.79 12.12
N GLY A 247 20.76 -20.81 13.41
CA GLY A 247 20.37 -19.76 14.34
C GLY A 247 21.00 -18.42 13.96
N TYR A 248 20.22 -17.34 14.05
CA TYR A 248 20.74 -15.99 13.92
C TYR A 248 21.67 -15.67 15.10
N GLY A 249 22.95 -15.42 14.82
CA GLY A 249 23.98 -15.20 15.85
C GLY A 249 24.10 -13.77 16.37
N GLY A 250 23.23 -12.86 15.94
CA GLY A 250 23.13 -11.50 16.46
C GLY A 250 22.03 -11.37 17.53
N GLU A 251 21.70 -10.15 17.90
CA GLU A 251 20.64 -9.88 18.87
C GLU A 251 19.23 -10.16 18.31
N ASP A 252 18.40 -10.87 19.08
CA ASP A 252 16.98 -10.99 18.76
C ASP A 252 16.26 -9.67 19.06
N PHE A 253 15.96 -8.89 18.02
CA PHE A 253 15.15 -7.67 18.10
C PHE A 253 13.65 -7.98 18.06
N SER A 254 13.25 -9.16 17.56
CA SER A 254 11.84 -9.56 17.41
C SER A 254 11.06 -9.56 18.73
N LYS A 255 11.76 -9.71 19.86
CA LYS A 255 11.25 -9.59 21.23
C LYS A 255 10.57 -8.24 21.53
N HIS A 256 10.86 -7.19 20.76
CA HIS A 256 10.27 -5.85 20.94
C HIS A 256 8.99 -5.63 20.13
N VAL A 257 8.70 -6.46 19.13
CA VAL A 257 7.58 -6.25 18.20
C VAL A 257 6.25 -6.65 18.83
N ASN A 258 5.29 -5.73 18.88
CA ASN A 258 3.90 -6.09 19.17
C ASN A 258 3.13 -6.28 17.86
N VAL A 259 2.91 -7.53 17.44
CA VAL A 259 2.13 -7.85 16.23
C VAL A 259 0.65 -7.42 16.31
N PHE A 260 0.14 -7.09 17.51
CA PHE A 260 -1.20 -6.54 17.70
C PHE A 260 -1.26 -5.01 17.70
N MET A 261 -0.15 -4.28 17.51
CA MET A 261 -0.19 -2.82 17.45
C MET A 261 -1.01 -2.36 16.23
N GLY A 262 -2.06 -1.57 16.45
CA GLY A 262 -2.91 -1.06 15.38
C GLY A 262 -3.87 -2.08 14.75
N THR A 263 -4.19 -3.21 15.38
CA THR A 263 -5.20 -4.16 14.84
C THR A 263 -6.65 -3.72 15.08
N GLU A 264 -6.88 -2.64 15.82
CA GLU A 264 -8.19 -2.12 16.21
C GLU A 264 -8.26 -0.59 16.06
N ALA A 265 -9.42 0.01 16.35
CA ALA A 265 -9.68 1.45 16.23
C ALA A 265 -9.41 2.07 14.84
N GLY A 266 -9.42 1.25 13.78
CA GLY A 266 -9.18 1.65 12.40
C GLY A 266 -7.75 1.39 11.90
N GLY A 267 -6.81 0.95 12.73
CA GLY A 267 -5.42 0.72 12.30
C GLY A 267 -5.22 -0.43 11.30
N ASN A 268 -6.17 -1.36 11.22
CA ASN A 268 -6.29 -2.43 10.22
C ASN A 268 -5.03 -3.31 10.03
N MET A 269 -4.09 -3.31 10.98
CA MET A 269 -2.85 -4.09 10.89
C MET A 269 -3.11 -5.60 10.83
N PHE A 270 -2.20 -6.34 10.19
CA PHE A 270 -2.21 -7.80 10.13
C PHE A 270 -1.41 -8.42 11.28
N PRO A 271 -2.05 -9.14 12.24
CA PRO A 271 -1.35 -9.77 13.36
C PRO A 271 -0.88 -11.21 13.09
N GLY A 272 -1.20 -11.77 11.92
CA GLY A 272 -0.78 -13.12 11.54
C GLY A 272 0.70 -13.20 11.15
N VAL A 273 1.11 -14.36 10.63
CA VAL A 273 2.52 -14.67 10.38
C VAL A 273 2.90 -14.47 8.91
N THR A 274 3.96 -13.70 8.66
CA THR A 274 4.57 -13.54 7.35
C THR A 274 6.10 -13.34 7.46
N TYR A 275 6.83 -13.56 6.37
CA TYR A 275 8.22 -13.12 6.20
C TYR A 275 8.27 -11.62 5.82
N PRO A 276 9.42 -10.94 5.95
CA PRO A 276 9.63 -9.63 5.33
C PRO A 276 9.30 -9.67 3.83
N PHE A 277 8.36 -8.85 3.36
CA PHE A 277 7.83 -8.88 1.99
C PHE A 277 7.29 -10.27 1.55
N GLY A 278 6.77 -11.08 2.48
CA GLY A 278 6.31 -12.45 2.22
C GLY A 278 4.99 -12.51 1.45
N VAL A 279 4.90 -13.40 0.46
CA VAL A 279 3.66 -13.63 -0.31
C VAL A 279 2.60 -14.30 0.55
N VAL A 280 2.98 -15.27 1.38
CA VAL A 280 2.10 -15.82 2.41
C VAL A 280 2.04 -14.91 3.63
N LYS A 281 0.81 -14.66 4.05
CA LYS A 281 0.39 -13.96 5.26
C LYS A 281 -0.62 -14.87 5.95
N ALA A 282 -0.12 -15.84 6.73
CA ALA A 282 -0.92 -16.87 7.38
C ALA A 282 -1.68 -16.27 8.58
N GLY A 283 -3.00 -16.19 8.49
CA GLY A 283 -3.83 -15.38 9.40
C GLY A 283 -5.16 -16.03 9.78
N ILE A 284 -6.01 -15.22 10.38
CA ILE A 284 -7.35 -15.57 10.84
C ILE A 284 -8.37 -14.77 10.03
N ASP A 285 -9.36 -15.44 9.46
CA ASP A 285 -10.45 -14.80 8.74
C ASP A 285 -11.64 -14.62 9.71
N MET A 286 -12.12 -13.39 9.88
CA MET A 286 -13.22 -13.07 10.82
C MET A 286 -14.35 -12.27 10.16
N VAL A 287 -15.56 -12.37 10.73
CA VAL A 287 -16.69 -11.49 10.40
C VAL A 287 -17.30 -10.87 11.67
N PRO A 288 -17.79 -9.62 11.63
CA PRO A 288 -18.34 -8.98 12.82
C PRO A 288 -19.68 -9.63 13.23
N PRO A 289 -20.04 -9.63 14.53
CA PRO A 289 -21.23 -10.34 15.00
C PRO A 289 -22.51 -9.84 14.32
N GLY A 290 -23.27 -10.76 13.73
CA GLY A 290 -24.50 -10.43 12.98
C GLY A 290 -24.26 -9.56 11.74
N LEU A 291 -23.04 -9.57 11.18
CA LEU A 291 -22.59 -8.77 10.03
C LEU A 291 -22.70 -7.24 10.27
N LYS A 292 -22.45 -6.81 11.52
CA LYS A 292 -22.49 -5.39 11.94
C LYS A 292 -21.23 -5.03 12.74
N GLY A 293 -20.25 -4.40 12.10
CA GLY A 293 -19.04 -3.96 12.81
C GLY A 293 -17.86 -3.45 11.96
N GLY A 294 -18.10 -3.06 10.71
CA GLY A 294 -17.02 -2.74 9.76
C GLY A 294 -16.51 -3.97 9.00
N ASP A 295 -15.53 -3.75 8.13
CA ASP A 295 -14.95 -4.77 7.26
C ASP A 295 -13.66 -5.37 7.88
N PRO A 296 -13.43 -6.69 7.76
CA PRO A 296 -12.22 -7.36 8.26
C PRO A 296 -11.03 -7.14 7.30
N TYR A 297 -10.50 -5.92 7.21
CA TYR A 297 -9.49 -5.53 6.21
C TYR A 297 -8.24 -6.44 6.16
N SER A 298 -7.70 -6.80 7.32
CA SER A 298 -6.58 -7.74 7.47
C SER A 298 -7.01 -9.15 7.91
N GLY A 299 -8.29 -9.49 7.71
CA GLY A 299 -8.94 -10.68 8.27
C GLY A 299 -9.28 -10.56 9.76
N TYR A 300 -8.50 -9.78 10.52
CA TYR A 300 -8.67 -9.60 11.95
C TYR A 300 -9.78 -8.61 12.33
N LEU A 301 -10.49 -8.89 13.43
CA LEU A 301 -11.35 -7.96 14.14
C LEU A 301 -11.19 -8.11 15.65
N GLY A 302 -11.34 -7.03 16.42
CA GLY A 302 -11.37 -7.07 17.89
C GLY A 302 -12.57 -7.86 18.44
N ASN A 303 -13.70 -7.84 17.72
CA ASN A 303 -14.87 -8.67 17.97
C ASN A 303 -15.39 -9.30 16.67
N GLY A 304 -15.66 -10.60 16.69
CA GLY A 304 -16.17 -11.32 15.52
C GLY A 304 -16.20 -12.83 15.72
N ASN A 305 -16.86 -13.51 14.79
CA ASN A 305 -16.74 -14.95 14.64
C ASN A 305 -15.61 -15.25 13.65
N VAL A 306 -14.80 -16.26 13.97
CA VAL A 306 -13.80 -16.85 13.09
C VAL A 306 -14.49 -17.69 12.03
N THR A 307 -14.25 -17.37 10.76
CA THR A 307 -14.80 -18.05 9.58
C THR A 307 -13.78 -18.90 8.85
N GLY A 308 -12.48 -18.70 9.10
CA GLY A 308 -11.40 -19.47 8.50
C GLY A 308 -10.02 -19.11 9.06
N PHE A 309 -9.02 -19.82 8.55
CA PHE A 309 -7.61 -19.51 8.66
C PHE A 309 -6.99 -19.63 7.26
N SER A 310 -6.63 -18.51 6.65
CA SER A 310 -6.14 -18.44 5.27
C SER A 310 -4.69 -17.94 5.19
N LEU A 311 -4.16 -17.87 3.96
CA LEU A 311 -2.73 -17.69 3.67
C LEU A 311 -2.40 -16.37 2.99
N MET A 312 -3.39 -15.55 2.68
CA MET A 312 -3.23 -14.27 1.99
C MET A 312 -4.20 -13.26 2.57
N HIS A 313 -3.65 -12.11 2.93
CA HIS A 313 -4.31 -10.97 3.56
C HIS A 313 -3.58 -9.70 3.07
N GLU A 314 -4.15 -8.52 3.29
CA GLU A 314 -3.42 -7.25 3.22
C GLU A 314 -3.23 -6.69 4.64
N SER A 315 -2.45 -5.61 4.81
CA SER A 315 -2.20 -5.00 6.13
C SER A 315 -2.37 -3.49 6.11
N GLY A 316 -3.15 -2.98 7.05
CA GLY A 316 -3.37 -1.55 7.25
C GLY A 316 -4.39 -0.91 6.31
N THR A 317 -4.95 -1.66 5.36
CA THR A 317 -5.61 -1.11 4.18
C THR A 317 -6.99 -0.49 4.45
N GLY A 318 -7.30 0.61 3.75
CA GLY A 318 -8.62 1.23 3.68
C GLY A 318 -9.32 1.03 2.33
N GLY A 319 -10.44 0.31 2.30
CA GLY A 319 -11.25 0.17 1.07
C GLY A 319 -12.31 -0.92 1.19
N ALA A 320 -12.13 -2.02 0.47
CA ALA A 320 -12.84 -3.30 0.70
C ALA A 320 -11.77 -4.39 0.91
N PRO A 321 -11.99 -5.40 1.77
CA PRO A 321 -11.01 -6.45 1.99
C PRO A 321 -10.63 -7.21 0.71
N LYS A 322 -9.41 -7.74 0.72
CA LYS A 322 -8.80 -8.53 -0.36
C LYS A 322 -8.35 -9.87 0.19
N TYR A 323 -8.30 -10.89 -0.66
CA TYR A 323 -7.84 -12.24 -0.33
C TYR A 323 -8.74 -12.94 0.71
N GLY A 324 -8.19 -13.51 1.79
CA GLY A 324 -8.86 -14.56 2.58
C GLY A 324 -8.72 -15.94 1.96
N VAL A 325 -7.56 -16.22 1.33
CA VAL A 325 -7.34 -17.42 0.49
C VAL A 325 -6.02 -18.11 0.84
N VAL A 326 -5.90 -19.45 0.80
CA VAL A 326 -6.95 -20.48 0.71
C VAL A 326 -7.22 -20.99 2.13
N ALA A 327 -8.48 -21.00 2.54
CA ALA A 327 -8.84 -21.15 3.95
C ALA A 327 -8.96 -22.61 4.43
N GLN A 328 -8.57 -22.85 5.69
CA GLN A 328 -8.99 -24.00 6.48
C GLN A 328 -9.91 -23.57 7.64
N MET A 329 -10.86 -24.41 8.02
CA MET A 329 -11.64 -24.24 9.25
C MET A 329 -11.72 -25.57 10.02
N PRO A 330 -11.26 -25.65 11.28
CA PRO A 330 -11.43 -26.85 12.09
C PRO A 330 -12.89 -27.04 12.51
N TYR A 331 -13.33 -28.30 12.57
CA TYR A 331 -14.65 -28.69 13.01
C TYR A 331 -14.58 -29.87 13.99
N VAL A 332 -15.48 -29.87 14.97
CA VAL A 332 -15.60 -30.92 15.99
C VAL A 332 -17.06 -31.37 16.04
N GLY A 333 -17.30 -32.65 15.77
CA GLY A 333 -18.62 -33.26 15.70
C GLY A 333 -18.65 -34.46 14.73
N THR A 334 -19.61 -35.36 14.91
CA THR A 334 -19.72 -36.60 14.10
C THR A 334 -20.43 -36.43 12.75
N ASP A 335 -21.20 -35.36 12.55
CA ASP A 335 -22.14 -35.27 11.42
C ASP A 335 -22.28 -33.81 10.89
N LEU A 336 -21.21 -33.27 10.29
CA LEU A 336 -21.33 -32.06 9.50
C LEU A 336 -22.05 -32.38 8.18
N LYS A 337 -23.38 -32.30 8.21
CA LYS A 337 -24.27 -32.58 7.07
C LYS A 337 -24.06 -31.64 5.89
N ASN A 338 -23.58 -30.42 6.15
CA ASN A 338 -23.47 -29.38 5.15
C ASN A 338 -22.26 -28.46 5.42
N PRO A 339 -21.11 -28.63 4.75
CA PRO A 339 -19.96 -27.73 4.86
C PRO A 339 -20.20 -26.34 4.25
N LEU A 340 -21.33 -26.11 3.57
CA LEU A 340 -21.71 -24.78 3.09
C LEU A 340 -22.47 -23.95 4.14
N GLY A 341 -22.93 -24.57 5.23
CA GLY A 341 -23.60 -23.87 6.32
C GLY A 341 -22.65 -23.03 7.19
N ASP A 342 -23.22 -22.27 8.13
CA ASP A 342 -22.42 -21.53 9.11
C ASP A 342 -21.70 -22.49 10.08
N ILE A 343 -20.39 -22.58 9.93
CA ILE A 343 -19.47 -23.32 10.82
C ILE A 343 -18.60 -22.38 11.67
N SER A 344 -18.89 -21.08 11.67
CA SER A 344 -18.08 -20.05 12.34
C SER A 344 -18.07 -20.22 13.87
N ARG A 345 -17.01 -19.75 14.53
CA ARG A 345 -16.81 -19.93 15.99
C ARG A 345 -16.39 -18.62 16.65
N GLY A 346 -16.84 -18.40 17.88
CA GLY A 346 -16.29 -17.34 18.73
C GLY A 346 -14.88 -17.70 19.20
N ARG A 347 -14.15 -16.69 19.69
CA ARG A 347 -12.94 -16.92 20.47
C ARG A 347 -13.28 -17.15 21.94
N ALA A 348 -12.59 -18.08 22.59
CA ALA A 348 -12.67 -18.29 24.03
C ALA A 348 -11.91 -17.21 24.82
N THR A 349 -10.79 -16.72 24.27
CA THR A 349 -9.93 -15.70 24.88
C THR A 349 -9.39 -14.73 23.83
N SER A 350 -8.69 -13.67 24.25
CA SER A 350 -7.86 -12.87 23.36
C SER A 350 -6.77 -13.72 22.71
N ASP A 351 -6.47 -13.45 21.44
CA ASP A 351 -5.41 -14.11 20.68
C ASP A 351 -4.01 -13.77 21.23
N THR A 352 -3.05 -14.63 20.92
CA THR A 352 -1.63 -14.44 21.27
C THR A 352 -0.76 -14.50 20.01
N GLY A 353 0.39 -13.82 20.02
CA GLY A 353 1.21 -13.71 18.83
C GLY A 353 2.51 -12.96 19.07
N GLU A 354 3.49 -13.26 18.22
CA GLU A 354 4.83 -12.67 18.15
C GLU A 354 5.35 -12.86 16.71
N VAL A 355 6.50 -12.28 16.36
CA VAL A 355 7.11 -12.52 15.04
C VAL A 355 7.32 -14.03 14.82
N GLY A 356 6.78 -14.56 13.73
CA GLY A 356 6.84 -15.98 13.40
C GLY A 356 5.75 -16.87 13.99
N TYR A 357 4.85 -16.35 14.83
CA TYR A 357 3.83 -17.17 15.50
C TYR A 357 2.55 -16.41 15.83
N TYR A 358 1.40 -17.01 15.50
CA TYR A 358 0.08 -16.55 15.93
C TYR A 358 -0.70 -17.72 16.51
N ARG A 359 -1.53 -17.47 17.52
CA ARG A 359 -2.44 -18.45 18.12
C ARG A 359 -3.78 -17.84 18.47
N THR A 360 -4.85 -18.57 18.18
CA THR A 360 -6.18 -18.35 18.73
C THR A 360 -6.71 -19.58 19.45
N ASP A 361 -7.63 -19.35 20.38
CA ASP A 361 -8.34 -20.36 21.16
C ASP A 361 -9.84 -20.15 20.93
N LEU A 362 -10.51 -21.14 20.35
CA LEU A 362 -11.92 -21.08 19.94
C LEU A 362 -12.87 -21.53 21.05
N ASP A 363 -14.11 -21.02 21.01
CA ASP A 363 -15.18 -21.27 21.99
C ASP A 363 -15.53 -22.76 22.20
N ASN A 364 -15.24 -23.61 21.21
CA ASN A 364 -15.43 -25.06 21.25
C ASN A 364 -14.20 -25.85 21.76
N GLY A 365 -13.19 -25.18 22.32
CA GLY A 365 -11.99 -25.81 22.86
C GLY A 365 -10.96 -26.27 21.81
N VAL A 366 -11.09 -25.79 20.57
CA VAL A 366 -10.07 -25.95 19.53
C VAL A 366 -9.04 -24.82 19.65
N VAL A 367 -7.77 -25.18 19.55
CA VAL A 367 -6.64 -24.23 19.48
C VAL A 367 -6.12 -24.24 18.04
N VAL A 368 -5.80 -23.07 17.47
CA VAL A 368 -5.13 -23.01 16.17
C VAL A 368 -3.85 -22.20 16.29
N ASP A 369 -2.73 -22.86 16.02
CA ASP A 369 -1.40 -22.27 15.91
C ASP A 369 -1.04 -22.06 14.44
N LEU A 370 -0.48 -20.89 14.09
CA LEU A 370 -0.02 -20.54 12.75
C LEU A 370 1.49 -20.24 12.74
N THR A 371 2.17 -20.64 11.67
CA THR A 371 3.47 -20.11 11.26
C THR A 371 3.61 -20.17 9.72
N ALA A 372 4.70 -19.63 9.14
CA ALA A 372 4.81 -19.48 7.69
C ALA A 372 6.23 -19.67 7.13
N GLY A 373 6.28 -19.88 5.81
CA GLY A 373 7.40 -19.61 4.91
C GLY A 373 7.18 -18.28 4.17
N ARG A 374 7.79 -18.12 2.99
CA ARG A 374 7.61 -16.95 2.11
C ARG A 374 6.45 -17.15 1.12
N HIS A 375 6.24 -18.38 0.64
CA HIS A 375 5.18 -18.78 -0.29
C HIS A 375 4.33 -19.96 0.23
N ALA A 376 4.51 -20.36 1.49
CA ALA A 376 3.75 -21.45 2.11
C ALA A 376 3.41 -21.13 3.58
N GLY A 377 2.37 -21.74 4.13
CA GLY A 377 1.93 -21.60 5.53
C GLY A 377 1.74 -22.94 6.26
N VAL A 378 1.81 -22.88 7.59
CA VAL A 378 1.52 -24.00 8.50
C VAL A 378 0.29 -23.64 9.34
N ILE A 379 -0.71 -24.51 9.35
CA ILE A 379 -1.90 -24.40 10.20
C ILE A 379 -1.95 -25.66 11.08
N ARG A 380 -1.85 -25.49 12.39
CA ARG A 380 -1.83 -26.60 13.35
C ARG A 380 -3.04 -26.52 14.28
N HIS A 381 -3.97 -27.44 14.07
CA HIS A 381 -5.23 -27.57 14.79
C HIS A 381 -5.05 -28.47 16.02
N GLY A 382 -5.03 -27.89 17.21
CA GLY A 382 -5.18 -28.61 18.48
C GLY A 382 -6.66 -28.85 18.77
N PHE A 383 -7.06 -30.10 19.01
CA PHE A 383 -8.45 -30.48 19.22
C PHE A 383 -8.70 -30.88 20.68
N PRO A 384 -9.91 -30.63 21.22
CA PRO A 384 -10.24 -31.00 22.60
C PRO A 384 -10.22 -32.52 22.78
N ASP A 385 -9.55 -32.96 23.85
CA ASP A 385 -9.27 -34.38 24.19
C ASP A 385 -10.49 -35.10 24.79
N ASP A 386 -11.66 -34.87 24.21
CA ASP A 386 -12.91 -35.55 24.55
C ASP A 386 -13.51 -36.21 23.30
N ALA A 387 -13.70 -37.52 23.37
CA ALA A 387 -14.30 -38.32 22.30
C ALA A 387 -15.83 -38.16 22.23
N ALA A 388 -16.50 -37.72 23.30
CA ALA A 388 -17.94 -37.45 23.31
C ALA A 388 -18.32 -36.24 22.45
N LEU A 389 -17.39 -35.28 22.27
CA LEU A 389 -17.51 -34.20 21.28
C LEU A 389 -17.44 -34.69 19.82
N GLY A 390 -17.23 -35.99 19.58
CA GLY A 390 -17.24 -36.58 18.25
C GLY A 390 -15.94 -36.40 17.46
N ASP A 391 -16.04 -36.65 16.16
CA ASP A 391 -14.91 -36.66 15.24
C ASP A 391 -14.26 -35.28 15.07
N LYS A 392 -12.93 -35.28 14.90
CA LYS A 392 -12.14 -34.08 14.65
C LYS A 392 -11.86 -33.97 13.15
N GLN A 393 -12.23 -32.83 12.57
CA GLN A 393 -12.28 -32.65 11.13
C GLN A 393 -11.66 -31.29 10.74
N VAL A 394 -11.14 -31.21 9.51
CA VAL A 394 -10.69 -29.93 8.91
C VAL A 394 -11.43 -29.74 7.60
N VAL A 395 -12.11 -28.61 7.45
CA VAL A 395 -12.71 -28.16 6.18
C VAL A 395 -11.67 -27.33 5.43
N VAL A 396 -11.51 -27.58 4.13
CA VAL A 396 -10.82 -26.70 3.18
C VAL A 396 -11.90 -26.12 2.28
N ASP A 397 -12.13 -24.81 2.36
CA ASP A 397 -13.09 -24.10 1.51
C ASP A 397 -12.33 -23.28 0.47
N VAL A 398 -12.46 -23.67 -0.80
CA VAL A 398 -11.83 -22.98 -1.94
C VAL A 398 -12.60 -21.69 -2.28
N SER A 399 -13.84 -21.56 -1.83
CA SER A 399 -14.68 -20.39 -2.05
C SER A 399 -14.55 -19.30 -0.99
N HIS A 400 -13.70 -19.49 0.03
CA HIS A 400 -13.52 -18.48 1.07
C HIS A 400 -12.85 -17.21 0.53
N PHE A 401 -13.25 -16.07 1.09
CA PHE A 401 -12.60 -14.77 0.93
C PHE A 401 -13.08 -13.82 2.04
N LEU A 402 -12.33 -12.74 2.27
CA LEU A 402 -12.72 -11.69 3.22
C LEU A 402 -13.88 -10.85 2.66
N PRO A 403 -15.06 -10.80 3.32
CA PRO A 403 -16.22 -10.09 2.82
C PRO A 403 -16.13 -8.58 3.04
N SER A 404 -16.71 -7.79 2.13
CA SER A 404 -16.99 -6.36 2.37
C SER A 404 -18.48 -6.14 2.65
N PHE A 405 -18.78 -5.28 3.61
CA PHE A 405 -20.14 -4.87 3.96
C PHE A 405 -20.45 -3.42 3.51
N ARG A 406 -19.50 -2.73 2.88
CA ARG A 406 -19.64 -1.31 2.47
C ARG A 406 -20.59 -1.09 1.28
N GLY A 407 -20.89 -2.11 0.49
CA GLY A 407 -21.80 -2.01 -0.66
C GLY A 407 -21.30 -1.08 -1.78
N GLN A 408 -19.99 -0.89 -1.92
CA GLN A 408 -19.38 0.09 -2.82
C GLN A 408 -19.09 -0.45 -4.24
N GLY A 409 -19.43 -1.71 -4.55
CA GLY A 409 -19.17 -2.33 -5.86
C GLY A 409 -17.70 -2.68 -6.07
N ILE A 410 -16.98 -2.94 -4.97
CA ILE A 410 -15.57 -3.34 -4.87
C ILE A 410 -15.38 -4.52 -3.90
N GLU A 411 -16.46 -5.19 -3.53
CA GLU A 411 -16.38 -6.47 -2.84
C GLU A 411 -15.63 -7.51 -3.69
N GLN A 412 -14.92 -8.44 -3.04
CA GLN A 412 -14.32 -9.58 -3.74
C GLN A 412 -15.40 -10.61 -4.07
N HIS A 413 -15.26 -11.30 -5.20
CA HIS A 413 -16.18 -12.37 -5.62
C HIS A 413 -15.41 -13.64 -5.96
N TYR A 414 -15.91 -14.81 -5.52
CA TYR A 414 -15.42 -16.12 -5.94
C TYR A 414 -16.14 -16.59 -7.22
N LEU A 415 -15.36 -16.89 -8.25
CA LEU A 415 -15.83 -17.19 -9.61
C LEU A 415 -15.91 -18.69 -9.92
N GLY A 416 -15.10 -19.50 -9.25
CA GLY A 416 -14.92 -20.90 -9.58
C GLY A 416 -13.59 -21.44 -9.07
N GLY A 417 -13.37 -22.73 -9.23
CA GLY A 417 -12.22 -23.41 -8.66
C GLY A 417 -12.37 -24.92 -8.60
N GLN A 418 -11.29 -25.58 -8.22
CA GLN A 418 -11.23 -27.03 -8.06
C GLN A 418 -10.46 -27.46 -6.81
N ILE A 419 -10.76 -28.66 -6.32
CA ILE A 419 -9.95 -29.38 -5.35
C ILE A 419 -9.89 -30.87 -5.68
N SER A 420 -8.68 -31.42 -5.63
CA SER A 420 -8.36 -32.84 -5.73
C SER A 420 -7.83 -33.34 -4.39
N VAL A 421 -8.10 -34.61 -4.06
CA VAL A 421 -7.67 -35.26 -2.82
C VAL A 421 -6.95 -36.57 -3.13
N GLY A 422 -5.76 -36.76 -2.56
CA GLY A 422 -4.94 -37.95 -2.74
C GLY A 422 -4.12 -38.31 -1.52
N LYS A 423 -3.06 -39.09 -1.75
CA LYS A 423 -2.06 -39.43 -0.74
C LYS A 423 -0.64 -39.28 -1.31
N THR A 424 0.29 -38.88 -0.45
CA THR A 424 1.74 -38.91 -0.74
C THR A 424 2.47 -39.29 0.55
N ASN A 425 3.55 -40.08 0.46
CA ASN A 425 4.37 -40.47 1.62
C ASN A 425 3.61 -40.98 2.86
N GLY A 426 2.47 -41.67 2.67
CA GLY A 426 1.61 -42.17 3.76
C GLY A 426 0.66 -41.12 4.39
N ARG A 427 0.68 -39.88 3.91
CA ARG A 427 -0.10 -38.74 4.38
C ARG A 427 -1.18 -38.33 3.38
N THR A 428 -2.20 -37.60 3.84
CA THR A 428 -3.22 -37.03 2.96
C THR A 428 -2.73 -35.71 2.36
N ILE A 429 -2.88 -35.57 1.05
CA ILE A 429 -2.56 -34.36 0.28
C ILE A 429 -3.80 -33.90 -0.50
N TYR A 430 -3.95 -32.59 -0.66
CA TYR A 430 -4.94 -31.97 -1.51
C TYR A 430 -4.29 -30.90 -2.40
N LYS A 431 -4.78 -30.74 -3.63
CA LYS A 431 -4.29 -29.73 -4.59
C LYS A 431 -5.44 -29.10 -5.36
N GLY A 432 -5.30 -27.85 -5.80
CA GLY A 432 -6.30 -27.21 -6.64
C GLY A 432 -6.01 -25.74 -6.94
N TYR A 433 -7.05 -25.00 -7.31
CA TYR A 433 -7.01 -23.55 -7.43
C TYR A 433 -8.36 -22.94 -7.08
N GLY A 434 -8.34 -21.68 -6.62
CA GLY A 434 -9.52 -20.81 -6.54
C GLY A 434 -9.37 -19.63 -7.49
N GLU A 435 -10.48 -19.15 -8.05
CA GLU A 435 -10.54 -18.01 -8.96
C GLU A 435 -11.47 -16.92 -8.40
N TYR A 436 -11.02 -15.67 -8.48
CA TYR A 436 -11.69 -14.53 -7.86
C TYR A 436 -11.56 -13.28 -8.74
N ARG A 437 -12.33 -12.23 -8.43
CA ARG A 437 -12.16 -10.86 -8.97
C ARG A 437 -12.52 -9.82 -7.91
N GLY A 438 -12.17 -8.55 -8.15
CA GLY A 438 -12.50 -7.46 -7.24
C GLY A 438 -11.75 -7.52 -5.91
N GLY A 439 -12.38 -7.03 -4.84
CA GLY A 439 -11.71 -6.62 -3.61
C GLY A 439 -11.24 -5.17 -3.72
N TRP A 440 -10.25 -4.77 -2.90
CA TRP A 440 -9.80 -3.38 -2.81
C TRP A 440 -9.64 -2.66 -4.16
N ASN A 441 -9.01 -3.31 -5.14
CA ASN A 441 -9.01 -2.88 -6.54
C ASN A 441 -10.11 -3.57 -7.36
N LEU A 442 -10.57 -2.88 -8.41
CA LEU A 442 -11.43 -3.42 -9.48
C LEU A 442 -10.65 -4.38 -10.41
N GLY A 443 -9.79 -5.22 -9.84
CA GLY A 443 -8.97 -6.19 -10.55
C GLY A 443 -9.82 -7.26 -11.22
N GLU A 444 -9.35 -7.72 -12.38
CA GLU A 444 -10.02 -8.73 -13.20
C GLU A 444 -9.93 -10.13 -12.56
N LYS A 445 -10.22 -11.17 -13.36
CA LYS A 445 -10.12 -12.56 -12.94
C LYS A 445 -8.67 -12.93 -12.61
N TRP A 446 -8.39 -13.16 -11.33
CA TRP A 446 -7.14 -13.74 -10.85
C TRP A 446 -7.36 -15.14 -10.28
N ARG A 447 -6.29 -15.94 -10.24
CA ARG A 447 -6.29 -17.32 -9.77
C ARG A 447 -5.13 -17.53 -8.79
N ILE A 448 -5.37 -18.31 -7.74
CA ILE A 448 -4.32 -18.82 -6.86
C ILE A 448 -4.40 -20.35 -6.82
N TYR A 449 -3.26 -21.01 -7.03
CA TYR A 449 -3.09 -22.45 -6.92
C TYR A 449 -2.62 -22.81 -5.52
N PHE A 450 -2.98 -23.99 -5.04
CA PHE A 450 -2.62 -24.47 -3.71
C PHE A 450 -2.25 -25.95 -3.69
N CYS A 451 -1.35 -26.30 -2.77
CA CYS A 451 -0.94 -27.66 -2.48
C CYS A 451 -0.80 -27.83 -0.97
N GLY A 452 -1.72 -28.55 -0.33
CA GLY A 452 -1.77 -28.76 1.11
C GLY A 452 -1.57 -30.22 1.50
N GLU A 453 -0.73 -30.48 2.50
CA GLU A 453 -0.43 -31.81 3.01
C GLU A 453 -0.60 -31.83 4.52
N PHE A 454 -1.32 -32.82 5.04
CA PHE A 454 -1.47 -33.06 6.48
C PHE A 454 -0.34 -33.92 7.01
N ASP A 455 -0.02 -33.82 8.30
CA ASP A 455 0.99 -34.66 8.98
C ASP A 455 0.67 -36.17 8.99
N ARG A 456 -0.58 -36.54 8.66
CA ARG A 456 -1.12 -37.90 8.68
C ARG A 456 -2.10 -38.18 7.53
N THR A 457 -2.49 -39.45 7.39
CA THR A 457 -3.65 -39.83 6.57
C THR A 457 -4.95 -39.51 7.34
N ALA A 458 -5.91 -38.85 6.68
CA ALA A 458 -7.29 -38.75 7.13
C ALA A 458 -8.02 -40.10 7.00
N ARG A 459 -8.90 -40.45 7.94
CA ARG A 459 -9.72 -41.67 7.93
C ARG A 459 -10.68 -41.66 6.75
N GLU A 460 -11.33 -40.52 6.54
CA GLU A 460 -12.20 -40.25 5.41
C GLU A 460 -11.89 -38.85 4.87
N ALA A 461 -12.05 -38.67 3.55
CA ALA A 461 -12.12 -37.36 2.94
C ALA A 461 -13.30 -37.32 1.95
N LYS A 462 -14.18 -36.31 2.13
CA LYS A 462 -15.33 -36.02 1.27
C LYS A 462 -15.08 -34.73 0.51
N VAL A 463 -15.39 -34.70 -0.77
CA VAL A 463 -15.41 -33.47 -1.57
C VAL A 463 -16.83 -32.95 -1.70
N PHE A 464 -16.99 -31.63 -1.80
CA PHE A 464 -18.30 -30.98 -1.94
C PHE A 464 -18.31 -29.93 -3.05
N ALA A 465 -19.51 -29.71 -3.60
CA ALA A 465 -19.85 -28.52 -4.36
C ALA A 465 -21.31 -28.11 -4.12
N GLY A 466 -21.60 -26.82 -4.24
CA GLY A 466 -22.96 -26.28 -4.17
C GLY A 466 -23.01 -24.75 -4.11
N SER A 467 -24.21 -24.19 -4.26
CA SER A 467 -24.43 -22.73 -4.27
C SER A 467 -25.09 -22.26 -2.98
N LYS A 468 -24.61 -21.14 -2.41
CA LYS A 468 -25.08 -20.58 -1.14
C LYS A 468 -24.95 -21.60 0.01
N ASP A 469 -26.08 -22.10 0.51
CA ASP A 469 -26.25 -23.13 1.53
C ASP A 469 -26.72 -24.48 0.96
N LYS A 470 -27.03 -24.57 -0.34
CA LYS A 470 -27.51 -25.79 -1.00
C LYS A 470 -26.35 -26.59 -1.59
N LEU A 471 -26.18 -27.83 -1.13
CA LEU A 471 -25.29 -28.82 -1.76
C LEU A 471 -25.85 -29.34 -3.09
N ASP A 472 -24.97 -29.51 -4.07
CA ASP A 472 -25.21 -30.29 -5.29
C ASP A 472 -24.61 -31.70 -5.15
N TYR A 473 -23.47 -31.84 -4.49
CA TYR A 473 -22.96 -33.11 -3.98
C TYR A 473 -22.01 -32.93 -2.79
N TYR A 474 -21.95 -33.96 -1.94
CA TYR A 474 -21.04 -34.06 -0.79
C TYR A 474 -20.78 -35.54 -0.53
N THR A 475 -19.63 -36.06 -0.96
CA THR A 475 -19.36 -37.51 -0.96
C THR A 475 -17.87 -37.85 -0.89
N SER A 476 -17.57 -39.02 -0.30
CA SER A 476 -16.27 -39.68 -0.31
C SER A 476 -16.08 -40.65 -1.49
N ASP A 477 -17.11 -40.92 -2.30
CA ASP A 477 -17.00 -41.70 -3.55
C ASP A 477 -16.10 -40.99 -4.59
N ARG A 478 -16.09 -39.65 -4.53
CA ARG A 478 -15.28 -38.78 -5.37
C ARG A 478 -14.02 -38.33 -4.64
N LYS A 479 -12.98 -38.02 -5.43
CA LYS A 479 -11.70 -37.45 -4.97
C LYS A 479 -11.38 -36.13 -5.67
N PHE A 480 -12.39 -35.53 -6.29
CA PHE A 480 -12.29 -34.29 -7.06
C PHE A 480 -13.63 -33.54 -7.01
N ALA A 481 -13.57 -32.23 -6.82
CA ALA A 481 -14.68 -31.30 -7.02
C ALA A 481 -14.19 -30.11 -7.86
N HIS A 482 -15.06 -29.59 -8.72
CA HIS A 482 -14.80 -28.49 -9.64
C HIS A 482 -16.08 -27.72 -9.97
N SER A 483 -15.95 -26.42 -10.24
CA SER A 483 -16.98 -25.58 -10.85
C SER A 483 -16.37 -24.31 -11.44
N ASP A 484 -16.76 -23.95 -12.67
CA ASP A 484 -16.49 -22.63 -13.28
C ASP A 484 -17.68 -21.66 -13.14
N THR A 485 -18.70 -22.03 -12.37
CA THR A 485 -19.90 -21.21 -12.12
C THR A 485 -19.71 -20.31 -10.91
N GLU A 486 -19.85 -19.00 -11.12
CA GLU A 486 -19.74 -17.97 -10.08
C GLU A 486 -20.67 -18.24 -8.89
N GLY A 487 -20.14 -18.21 -7.67
CA GLY A 487 -20.88 -18.51 -6.44
C GLY A 487 -21.18 -19.99 -6.18
N THR A 488 -20.81 -20.92 -7.07
CA THR A 488 -20.85 -22.38 -6.80
C THR A 488 -19.57 -22.78 -6.07
N ARG A 489 -19.67 -22.78 -4.74
CA ARG A 489 -18.61 -23.10 -3.78
C ARG A 489 -18.13 -24.53 -3.95
N VAL A 490 -16.83 -24.77 -3.84
CA VAL A 490 -16.23 -26.12 -3.83
C VAL A 490 -15.24 -26.26 -2.67
N GLY A 491 -15.02 -27.50 -2.23
CA GLY A 491 -14.06 -27.77 -1.17
C GLY A 491 -14.00 -29.24 -0.77
N ALA A 492 -13.30 -29.50 0.32
CA ALA A 492 -13.18 -30.84 0.89
C ALA A 492 -13.20 -30.80 2.43
N ILE A 493 -13.61 -31.88 3.06
CA ILE A 493 -13.48 -32.11 4.50
C ILE A 493 -12.66 -33.37 4.75
N PHE A 494 -11.80 -33.30 5.76
CA PHE A 494 -10.86 -34.35 6.15
C PHE A 494 -11.16 -34.76 7.58
N ASN A 495 -11.61 -36.01 7.78
CA ASN A 495 -11.97 -36.55 9.09
C ASN A 495 -10.79 -37.38 9.64
N PHE A 496 -10.27 -37.02 10.81
CA PHE A 496 -9.17 -37.71 11.49
C PHE A 496 -9.65 -38.61 12.65
N GLY A 497 -10.94 -38.53 12.98
CA GLY A 497 -11.63 -39.29 14.01
C GLY A 497 -11.55 -38.68 15.41
N SER A 498 -12.46 -39.10 16.28
CA SER A 498 -12.64 -38.57 17.64
C SER A 498 -11.41 -38.62 18.56
N SER A 499 -10.41 -39.44 18.25
CA SER A 499 -9.19 -39.62 19.02
C SER A 499 -7.99 -38.76 18.56
N ALA A 500 -8.17 -37.86 17.59
CA ALA A 500 -7.10 -36.96 17.15
C ALA A 500 -6.98 -35.75 18.09
N LYS A 501 -5.82 -35.55 18.73
CA LYS A 501 -5.58 -34.42 19.66
C LYS A 501 -4.96 -33.19 19.00
N GLN A 502 -4.29 -33.39 17.87
CA GLN A 502 -3.65 -32.37 17.06
C GLN A 502 -3.62 -32.84 15.61
N VAL A 503 -3.70 -31.94 14.63
CA VAL A 503 -3.41 -32.17 13.20
C VAL A 503 -2.66 -30.97 12.66
N GLU A 504 -1.50 -31.18 12.02
CA GLU A 504 -0.76 -30.12 11.33
C GLU A 504 -0.97 -30.21 9.80
N ALA A 505 -1.22 -29.08 9.16
CA ALA A 505 -1.29 -28.93 7.71
C ALA A 505 -0.21 -27.96 7.22
N ARG A 506 0.50 -28.33 6.15
CA ARG A 506 1.50 -27.50 5.47
C ARG A 506 1.02 -27.23 4.06
N ILE A 507 0.96 -25.96 3.68
CA ILE A 507 0.18 -25.51 2.52
C ILE A 507 1.00 -24.49 1.73
N GLY A 508 1.45 -24.85 0.54
CA GLY A 508 2.06 -23.91 -0.40
C GLY A 508 1.03 -23.32 -1.34
N ILE A 509 1.27 -22.07 -1.76
CA ILE A 509 0.49 -21.37 -2.78
C ILE A 509 1.38 -20.91 -3.93
N SER A 510 0.79 -20.67 -5.10
CA SER A 510 1.46 -20.05 -6.26
C SER A 510 0.42 -19.39 -7.16
N PHE A 511 0.81 -18.33 -7.86
CA PHE A 511 0.01 -17.73 -8.93
C PHE A 511 0.17 -18.45 -10.27
N ILE A 512 1.21 -19.28 -10.42
CA ILE A 512 1.58 -19.95 -11.68
C ILE A 512 0.87 -21.29 -11.86
N ASP A 513 1.11 -22.27 -10.98
CA ASP A 513 0.51 -23.62 -11.07
C ASP A 513 0.56 -24.41 -9.73
N THR A 514 -0.05 -25.60 -9.71
CA THR A 514 -0.05 -26.50 -8.54
C THR A 514 1.29 -27.15 -8.23
N GLU A 515 2.24 -27.13 -9.17
CA GLU A 515 3.53 -27.80 -9.09
C GLU A 515 4.55 -26.88 -8.41
N ALA A 516 4.49 -25.58 -8.70
CA ALA A 516 5.13 -24.49 -7.96
C ALA A 516 4.58 -24.43 -6.53
N ALA A 517 3.25 -24.44 -6.34
CA ALA A 517 2.63 -24.47 -5.01
C ALA A 517 3.12 -25.66 -4.16
N CYS A 518 3.24 -26.87 -4.73
CA CYS A 518 3.85 -28.00 -4.01
C CYS A 518 5.35 -27.82 -3.78
N TYR A 519 6.09 -27.29 -4.76
CA TYR A 519 7.53 -27.03 -4.63
C TYR A 519 7.82 -26.09 -3.45
N PHE A 520 7.08 -24.99 -3.30
CA PHE A 520 7.26 -24.08 -2.16
C PHE A 520 6.96 -24.76 -0.82
N LYS A 521 5.89 -25.57 -0.73
CA LYS A 521 5.61 -26.38 0.46
C LYS A 521 6.77 -27.34 0.81
N ASP A 522 7.36 -28.00 -0.18
CA ASP A 522 8.43 -28.99 0.03
C ASP A 522 9.82 -28.37 0.28
N ASP A 523 10.09 -27.16 -0.24
CA ASP A 523 11.37 -26.44 -0.12
C ASP A 523 11.41 -25.49 1.09
N GLU A 524 10.28 -24.87 1.47
CA GLU A 524 10.18 -23.90 2.57
C GLU A 524 9.58 -24.49 3.87
N LEU A 525 8.76 -25.53 3.80
CA LEU A 525 8.12 -26.17 4.96
C LEU A 525 8.45 -27.67 5.03
N ASN A 526 9.69 -28.04 4.75
CA ASN A 526 10.11 -29.44 4.71
C ASN A 526 9.81 -30.17 6.03
N TRP A 527 9.29 -31.40 5.94
CA TRP A 527 8.86 -32.21 7.09
C TRP A 527 9.99 -32.69 8.01
N GLU A 528 11.25 -32.48 7.64
CA GLU A 528 12.41 -32.61 8.55
C GLU A 528 12.44 -31.48 9.60
N TRP A 529 11.78 -30.34 9.34
CA TRP A 529 11.67 -29.21 10.26
C TRP A 529 10.38 -29.27 11.08
N THR A 530 10.48 -29.00 12.39
CA THR A 530 9.32 -28.86 13.26
C THR A 530 8.66 -27.48 13.08
N PHE A 531 7.45 -27.33 13.60
CA PHE A 531 6.77 -26.03 13.71
C PHE A 531 7.65 -24.96 14.38
N ASN A 532 8.45 -25.33 15.39
CA ASN A 532 9.30 -24.38 16.11
C ASN A 532 10.51 -23.94 15.26
N ASP A 533 11.06 -24.84 14.44
CA ASP A 533 12.15 -24.50 13.53
C ASP A 533 11.67 -23.52 12.44
N ILE A 534 10.47 -23.74 11.90
CA ILE A 534 9.82 -22.86 10.91
C ILE A 534 9.56 -21.48 11.52
N LYS A 535 8.95 -21.44 12.72
CA LYS A 535 8.76 -20.22 13.53
C LYS A 535 10.08 -19.46 13.76
N GLN A 536 11.16 -20.17 14.11
CA GLN A 536 12.46 -19.56 14.30
C GLN A 536 13.07 -19.07 12.98
N GLY A 537 12.81 -19.75 11.87
CA GLY A 537 13.13 -19.30 10.51
C GLY A 537 12.52 -17.92 10.20
N VAL A 538 11.23 -17.72 10.53
CA VAL A 538 10.58 -16.41 10.37
C VAL A 538 11.25 -15.33 11.24
N LYS A 539 11.53 -15.63 12.52
CA LYS A 539 12.26 -14.70 13.40
C LYS A 539 13.66 -14.36 12.88
N ASN A 540 14.41 -15.34 12.42
CA ASN A 540 15.75 -15.15 11.87
C ASN A 540 15.69 -14.29 10.60
N ALA A 541 14.69 -14.48 9.73
CA ALA A 541 14.48 -13.65 8.55
C ALA A 541 14.16 -12.19 8.91
N TRP A 542 13.23 -11.93 9.83
CA TRP A 542 12.95 -10.56 10.28
C TRP A 542 14.14 -9.89 10.97
N ASN A 543 14.87 -10.61 11.83
CA ASN A 543 16.06 -10.08 12.48
C ASN A 543 17.18 -9.76 11.47
N SER A 544 17.40 -10.57 10.44
CA SER A 544 18.52 -10.43 9.49
C SER A 544 18.22 -9.67 8.20
N GLU A 545 16.97 -9.65 7.71
CA GLU A 545 16.57 -8.89 6.52
C GLU A 545 16.06 -7.48 6.85
N VAL A 546 15.59 -7.22 8.08
CA VAL A 546 14.96 -5.95 8.46
C VAL A 546 15.51 -5.36 9.76
N PHE A 547 15.32 -6.02 10.91
CA PHE A 547 15.54 -5.33 12.20
C PHE A 547 17.01 -4.98 12.45
N SER A 548 17.96 -5.80 12.01
CA SER A 548 19.40 -5.49 12.06
C SER A 548 19.81 -4.28 11.21
N THR A 549 18.95 -3.75 10.33
CA THR A 549 19.23 -2.49 9.63
C THR A 549 19.11 -1.26 10.54
N VAL A 550 18.52 -1.38 11.74
CA VAL A 550 18.47 -0.29 12.73
C VAL A 550 18.81 -0.81 14.12
N THR A 551 19.86 -0.26 14.73
CA THR A 551 20.35 -0.66 16.05
C THR A 551 20.58 0.56 16.94
N THR A 552 20.27 0.46 18.23
CA THR A 552 20.43 1.53 19.24
C THR A 552 20.90 0.92 20.57
N PRO A 553 21.70 1.62 21.39
CA PRO A 553 22.05 1.18 22.75
C PRO A 553 20.98 1.56 23.80
N ASP A 554 19.87 2.20 23.41
CA ASP A 554 18.75 2.55 24.30
C ASP A 554 18.08 1.28 24.87
N ASP A 555 17.76 1.27 26.15
CA ASP A 555 17.14 0.14 26.87
C ASP A 555 15.64 0.33 27.14
N ASN A 556 15.05 1.46 26.73
CA ASN A 556 13.68 1.83 27.02
C ASN A 556 12.69 0.94 26.24
N PRO A 557 11.91 0.07 26.91
CA PRO A 557 11.07 -0.91 26.21
C PRO A 557 10.00 -0.25 25.34
N THR A 558 9.50 0.94 25.71
CA THR A 558 8.50 1.66 24.91
C THR A 558 9.10 2.21 23.62
N ARG A 559 10.29 2.83 23.67
CA ARG A 559 10.98 3.32 22.46
C ARG A 559 11.35 2.16 21.53
N LEU A 560 11.93 1.08 22.08
CA LEU A 560 12.31 -0.10 21.32
C LEU A 560 11.10 -0.78 20.67
N SER A 561 9.99 -0.91 21.39
CA SER A 561 8.77 -1.48 20.81
C SER A 561 8.13 -0.59 19.74
N LEU A 562 8.12 0.75 19.89
CA LEU A 562 7.67 1.65 18.82
C LEU A 562 8.57 1.53 17.57
N LEU A 563 9.90 1.49 17.75
CA LEU A 563 10.87 1.34 16.66
C LEU A 563 10.69 0.03 15.90
N TYR A 564 10.81 -1.11 16.57
CA TYR A 564 10.78 -2.41 15.90
C TYR A 564 9.38 -2.81 15.40
N THR A 565 8.30 -2.35 16.05
CA THR A 565 6.94 -2.52 15.52
C THR A 565 6.66 -1.60 14.33
N GLY A 566 7.25 -0.40 14.30
CA GLY A 566 7.26 0.48 13.12
C GLY A 566 7.93 -0.20 11.92
N LEU A 567 9.14 -0.72 12.13
CA LEU A 567 9.89 -1.46 11.10
C LEU A 567 9.18 -2.75 10.66
N TYR A 568 8.48 -3.44 11.56
CA TYR A 568 7.64 -4.59 11.22
C TYR A 568 6.50 -4.16 10.28
N GLY A 569 5.71 -3.15 10.67
CA GLY A 569 4.55 -2.69 9.91
C GLY A 569 4.89 -2.16 8.51
N MET A 570 6.04 -1.50 8.34
CA MET A 570 6.51 -1.03 7.03
C MET A 570 6.77 -2.15 6.01
N PHE A 571 7.07 -3.38 6.42
CA PHE A 571 7.53 -4.43 5.49
C PHE A 571 6.66 -5.69 5.48
N LEU A 572 5.38 -5.54 5.87
CA LEU A 572 4.33 -6.53 5.68
C LEU A 572 3.85 -6.58 4.22
N ILE A 573 3.71 -5.41 3.58
CA ILE A 573 3.43 -5.22 2.15
C ILE A 573 4.29 -4.06 1.61
N PRO A 574 4.65 -4.03 0.31
CA PRO A 574 4.28 -4.97 -0.76
C PRO A 574 4.87 -6.37 -0.59
N SER A 575 4.32 -7.35 -1.31
CA SER A 575 4.83 -8.72 -1.40
C SER A 575 5.86 -8.83 -2.54
N ASP A 576 7.03 -9.44 -2.26
CA ASP A 576 8.03 -9.81 -3.26
C ASP A 576 7.57 -11.09 -3.98
N ARG A 577 6.95 -10.92 -5.16
CA ARG A 577 6.40 -11.98 -6.02
C ARG A 577 7.33 -12.27 -7.21
N THR A 578 8.64 -12.09 -7.04
CA THR A 578 9.62 -12.28 -8.13
C THR A 578 9.59 -13.71 -8.69
N GLY A 579 9.08 -13.86 -9.91
CA GLY A 579 8.87 -15.16 -10.59
C GLY A 579 7.43 -15.71 -10.52
N GLU A 580 6.54 -15.06 -9.78
CA GLU A 580 5.13 -15.45 -9.55
C GLU A 580 4.13 -14.50 -10.26
N ASN A 581 4.53 -13.88 -11.37
CA ASN A 581 3.60 -13.13 -12.23
C ASN A 581 2.94 -14.08 -13.26
N PRO A 582 1.59 -14.21 -13.26
CA PRO A 582 0.88 -15.11 -14.17
C PRO A 582 0.48 -14.47 -15.52
N ILE A 583 0.67 -13.16 -15.67
CA ILE A 583 0.23 -12.37 -16.83
C ILE A 583 1.38 -12.25 -17.86
N TRP A 584 2.61 -12.01 -17.41
CA TRP A 584 3.79 -11.96 -18.27
C TRP A 584 5.01 -12.65 -17.64
N THR A 585 5.95 -13.08 -18.49
CA THR A 585 7.24 -13.62 -18.07
C THR A 585 8.32 -12.54 -18.15
N SER A 586 8.94 -12.22 -17.02
CA SER A 586 10.08 -11.29 -16.93
C SER A 586 11.23 -11.89 -16.12
N THR A 587 12.42 -11.30 -16.21
CA THR A 587 13.57 -11.58 -15.33
C THR A 587 13.86 -10.45 -14.35
N GLU A 588 13.05 -9.39 -14.35
CA GLU A 588 13.09 -8.33 -13.36
C GLU A 588 12.41 -8.77 -12.04
N PRO A 589 12.73 -8.12 -10.89
CA PRO A 589 11.96 -8.29 -9.67
C PRO A 589 10.50 -7.88 -9.89
N TYR A 590 9.57 -8.56 -9.22
CA TYR A 590 8.14 -8.27 -9.31
C TYR A 590 7.53 -8.10 -7.92
N TYR A 591 6.93 -6.94 -7.69
CA TYR A 591 6.27 -6.57 -6.45
C TYR A 591 4.78 -6.28 -6.69
N ASP A 592 3.96 -6.72 -5.74
CA ASP A 592 2.50 -6.66 -5.78
C ASP A 592 1.97 -6.42 -4.35
N ASP A 593 0.66 -6.26 -4.16
CA ASP A 593 0.06 -5.78 -2.89
C ASP A 593 0.55 -4.37 -2.49
N ILE A 594 0.78 -3.52 -3.49
CA ILE A 594 1.02 -2.08 -3.34
C ILE A 594 -0.33 -1.44 -3.05
N PHE A 595 -0.67 -1.24 -1.77
CA PHE A 595 -1.98 -0.69 -1.37
C PHE A 595 -2.30 0.64 -2.07
N THR A 596 -1.48 1.68 -1.87
CA THR A 596 -1.32 2.76 -2.84
C THR A 596 -0.05 3.56 -2.57
N LEU A 597 0.58 4.03 -3.64
CA LEU A 597 1.68 4.97 -3.58
C LEU A 597 1.21 6.36 -3.14
N TRP A 598 -0.09 6.67 -3.23
CA TRP A 598 -0.69 7.88 -2.66
C TRP A 598 -0.32 8.06 -1.20
N ASP A 599 -0.25 6.99 -0.41
CA ASP A 599 0.23 7.05 0.97
C ASP A 599 1.76 6.98 1.01
N LEU A 600 2.29 5.94 0.36
CA LEU A 600 3.65 5.47 0.59
C LEU A 600 4.73 6.42 0.06
N PHE A 601 4.44 7.27 -0.94
CA PHE A 601 5.45 8.17 -1.50
C PHE A 601 6.00 9.16 -0.47
N ARG A 602 5.18 9.60 0.50
CA ARG A 602 5.44 10.75 1.38
C ARG A 602 6.63 10.55 2.33
N SER A 603 6.73 9.37 2.95
CA SER A 603 7.74 9.07 3.96
C SER A 603 8.17 7.60 3.95
N HIS A 604 7.28 6.66 3.63
CA HIS A 604 7.60 5.23 3.56
C HIS A 604 8.64 4.94 2.48
N MET A 605 8.41 5.36 1.23
CA MET A 605 9.31 5.08 0.11
C MET A 605 10.71 5.71 0.29
N PRO A 606 10.85 6.98 0.73
CA PRO A 606 12.15 7.53 1.11
C PRO A 606 12.84 6.78 2.26
N LEU A 607 12.12 6.35 3.30
CA LEU A 607 12.72 5.56 4.39
C LEU A 607 13.08 4.14 3.94
N TRP A 608 12.30 3.51 3.06
CA TRP A 608 12.66 2.23 2.44
C TRP A 608 13.97 2.38 1.65
N HIS A 609 14.17 3.48 0.91
CA HIS A 609 15.45 3.77 0.25
C HIS A 609 16.61 3.92 1.24
N VAL A 610 16.41 4.56 2.41
CA VAL A 610 17.45 4.67 3.46
C VAL A 610 17.79 3.31 4.09
N LEU A 611 16.79 2.47 4.37
CA LEU A 611 16.94 1.25 5.17
C LEU A 611 17.34 0.02 4.33
N LEU A 612 16.65 -0.20 3.21
CA LEU A 612 16.82 -1.38 2.34
C LEU A 612 17.02 -0.97 0.87
N PRO A 613 18.05 -0.15 0.55
CA PRO A 613 18.27 0.41 -0.79
C PRO A 613 18.38 -0.63 -1.90
N THR A 614 18.86 -1.86 -1.62
CA THR A 614 18.94 -2.96 -2.59
C THR A 614 17.55 -3.52 -2.90
N ARG A 615 16.70 -3.76 -1.89
CA ARG A 615 15.29 -4.13 -2.10
C ARG A 615 14.50 -3.00 -2.77
N TYR A 616 14.69 -1.75 -2.35
CA TYR A 616 14.07 -0.57 -2.97
C TYR A 616 14.47 -0.41 -4.45
N THR A 617 15.74 -0.66 -4.80
CA THR A 617 16.19 -0.69 -6.21
C THR A 617 15.47 -1.79 -7.00
N GLY A 618 15.13 -2.91 -6.37
CA GLY A 618 14.29 -3.96 -6.95
C GLY A 618 12.84 -3.51 -7.18
N PHE A 619 12.26 -2.79 -6.21
CA PHE A 619 10.93 -2.20 -6.32
C PHE A 619 10.84 -1.18 -7.46
N VAL A 620 11.78 -0.24 -7.55
CA VAL A 620 11.89 0.74 -8.65
C VAL A 620 11.95 0.05 -10.02
N ARG A 621 12.69 -1.07 -10.14
CA ARG A 621 12.72 -1.88 -11.37
C ARG A 621 11.37 -2.54 -11.67
N SER A 622 10.67 -3.04 -10.64
CA SER A 622 9.33 -3.63 -10.79
C SER A 622 8.29 -2.62 -11.29
N LEU A 623 8.38 -1.33 -10.89
CA LEU A 623 7.49 -0.28 -11.40
C LEU A 623 7.69 -0.07 -12.91
N VAL A 624 8.94 0.06 -13.35
CA VAL A 624 9.29 0.24 -14.77
C VAL A 624 8.92 -1.01 -15.59
N ASP A 625 9.12 -2.21 -15.06
CA ASP A 625 8.74 -3.45 -15.77
C ASP A 625 7.21 -3.62 -15.85
N THR A 626 6.48 -3.24 -14.81
CA THR A 626 5.00 -3.17 -14.85
C THR A 626 4.54 -2.21 -15.94
N TRP A 627 5.12 -1.01 -16.05
CA TRP A 627 4.79 -0.08 -17.14
C TRP A 627 5.07 -0.66 -18.54
N ARG A 628 6.18 -1.39 -18.74
CA ARG A 628 6.49 -2.04 -20.04
C ARG A 628 5.43 -3.06 -20.49
N HIS A 629 4.67 -3.62 -19.55
CA HIS A 629 3.70 -4.70 -19.82
C HIS A 629 2.24 -4.24 -19.72
N ASP A 630 1.87 -3.47 -18.70
CA ASP A 630 0.50 -2.94 -18.49
C ASP A 630 0.29 -1.56 -19.14
N GLY A 631 1.34 -0.90 -19.63
CA GLY A 631 1.30 0.36 -20.37
C GLY A 631 1.23 1.64 -19.52
N TYR A 632 0.87 1.54 -18.24
CA TYR A 632 0.83 2.63 -17.26
C TYR A 632 1.59 2.24 -15.99
N LEU A 633 2.02 3.22 -15.19
CA LEU A 633 2.58 2.94 -13.88
C LEU A 633 1.48 2.54 -12.87
N PRO A 634 1.75 1.58 -11.96
CA PRO A 634 0.82 1.25 -10.89
C PRO A 634 0.89 2.32 -9.79
N GLU A 635 -0.11 3.20 -9.71
CA GLU A 635 -0.34 3.98 -8.48
C GLU A 635 -0.63 3.05 -7.30
N ALA A 636 -1.25 1.91 -7.58
CA ALA A 636 -1.50 0.83 -6.65
C ALA A 636 -1.56 -0.49 -7.43
N ARG A 637 -1.40 -1.63 -6.76
CA ARG A 637 -1.46 -2.96 -7.38
C ARG A 637 -1.86 -4.03 -6.36
N SER A 638 -2.85 -4.84 -6.69
CA SER A 638 -3.19 -6.05 -5.92
C SER A 638 -3.71 -7.14 -6.85
N SER A 639 -3.43 -8.40 -6.50
CA SER A 639 -3.71 -9.60 -7.30
C SER A 639 -3.32 -9.49 -8.78
N ASN A 640 -2.15 -8.92 -9.07
CA ASN A 640 -1.61 -8.67 -10.42
C ASN A 640 -2.35 -7.64 -11.28
N PHE A 641 -3.20 -6.79 -10.71
CA PHE A 641 -3.89 -5.73 -11.44
C PHE A 641 -3.73 -4.36 -10.78
N ASN A 642 -3.69 -3.30 -11.59
CA ASN A 642 -3.61 -1.93 -11.09
C ASN A 642 -4.79 -1.59 -10.18
N GLY A 643 -4.51 -0.76 -9.18
CA GLY A 643 -5.44 -0.30 -8.16
C GLY A 643 -6.13 1.01 -8.47
N ARG A 644 -6.84 1.57 -7.51
CA ARG A 644 -7.50 2.87 -7.72
C ARG A 644 -6.55 4.04 -7.51
N VAL A 645 -6.56 5.00 -8.43
CA VAL A 645 -5.86 6.29 -8.36
C VAL A 645 -6.64 7.28 -7.49
N GLN A 646 -6.07 7.65 -6.33
CA GLN A 646 -6.66 8.56 -5.35
C GLN A 646 -6.57 10.03 -5.79
N GLY A 647 -5.36 10.50 -6.10
CA GLY A 647 -5.06 11.89 -6.46
C GLY A 647 -4.18 11.95 -7.69
N GLY A 648 -2.85 11.99 -7.48
CA GLY A 648 -1.83 11.97 -8.52
C GLY A 648 -1.43 10.58 -9.03
N SER A 649 -0.48 10.56 -9.96
CA SER A 649 0.28 9.37 -10.37
C SER A 649 1.60 9.35 -9.58
N ASN A 650 1.52 8.95 -8.33
CA ASN A 650 2.60 9.08 -7.35
C ASN A 650 3.69 8.00 -7.49
N ALA A 651 3.51 7.02 -8.37
CA ALA A 651 4.62 6.30 -8.99
C ALA A 651 5.67 7.25 -9.60
N ASP A 652 5.25 8.39 -10.18
CA ASP A 652 6.16 9.44 -10.66
C ASP A 652 7.01 10.01 -9.53
N ASN A 653 6.42 10.19 -8.35
CA ASN A 653 7.13 10.72 -7.19
C ASN A 653 8.17 9.71 -6.70
N VAL A 654 7.86 8.40 -6.70
CA VAL A 654 8.81 7.35 -6.33
C VAL A 654 9.96 7.26 -7.33
N LEU A 655 9.68 7.31 -8.64
CA LEU A 655 10.72 7.29 -9.68
C LEU A 655 11.59 8.56 -9.64
N ALA A 656 11.01 9.74 -9.45
CA ALA A 656 11.76 10.99 -9.31
C ALA A 656 12.62 11.01 -8.03
N ASP A 657 12.09 10.54 -6.90
CA ASP A 657 12.83 10.47 -5.62
C ASP A 657 14.03 9.51 -5.71
N ALA A 658 13.81 8.34 -6.33
CA ALA A 658 14.89 7.39 -6.65
C ALA A 658 15.94 8.00 -7.58
N TYR A 659 15.52 8.79 -8.59
CA TYR A 659 16.42 9.42 -9.54
C TYR A 659 17.34 10.47 -8.89
N VAL A 660 16.77 11.45 -8.19
CA VAL A 660 17.55 12.54 -7.57
C VAL A 660 18.42 12.06 -6.41
N LYS A 661 18.14 10.88 -5.86
CA LYS A 661 18.95 10.19 -4.84
C LYS A 661 19.89 9.12 -5.41
N GLY A 662 20.09 9.09 -6.73
CA GLY A 662 21.17 8.33 -7.38
C GLY A 662 20.94 6.82 -7.52
N VAL A 663 19.70 6.33 -7.48
CA VAL A 663 19.40 4.90 -7.66
C VAL A 663 19.88 4.43 -9.03
N THR A 664 20.80 3.47 -9.02
CA THR A 664 21.47 2.97 -10.22
C THR A 664 21.65 1.45 -10.18
N HIS A 665 21.29 0.80 -11.29
CA HIS A 665 21.42 -0.64 -11.48
C HIS A 665 21.61 -0.95 -12.97
N PRO A 666 22.40 -1.95 -13.40
CA PRO A 666 22.65 -2.24 -14.82
C PRO A 666 21.39 -2.51 -15.67
N ASN A 667 20.30 -2.98 -15.05
CA ASN A 667 19.01 -3.21 -15.71
C ASN A 667 18.01 -2.05 -15.58
N LEU A 668 18.32 -1.00 -14.79
CA LEU A 668 17.43 0.15 -14.61
C LEU A 668 17.70 1.19 -15.70
N ASN A 669 16.90 1.16 -16.75
CA ASN A 669 16.95 2.15 -17.82
C ASN A 669 16.15 3.41 -17.40
N TRP A 670 16.85 4.49 -17.08
CA TRP A 670 16.21 5.75 -16.71
C TRP A 670 15.47 6.44 -17.86
N THR A 671 15.76 6.11 -19.12
CA THR A 671 14.92 6.55 -20.26
C THR A 671 13.56 5.86 -20.25
N ASP A 672 13.51 4.55 -19.95
CA ASP A 672 12.22 3.83 -19.82
C ASP A 672 11.42 4.39 -18.63
N ALA A 673 12.07 4.61 -17.49
CA ALA A 673 11.42 5.20 -16.32
C ALA A 673 10.85 6.59 -16.59
N PHE A 674 11.57 7.45 -17.32
CA PHE A 674 11.06 8.75 -17.74
C PHE A 674 9.90 8.63 -18.74
N LEU A 675 9.95 7.68 -19.69
CA LEU A 675 8.84 7.40 -20.62
C LEU A 675 7.60 6.84 -19.91
N ALA A 676 7.78 6.12 -18.80
CA ALA A 676 6.70 5.69 -17.93
C ALA A 676 6.00 6.89 -17.28
N MET A 677 6.77 7.78 -16.65
CA MET A 677 6.24 9.01 -16.05
C MET A 677 5.59 9.93 -17.09
N GLN A 678 6.17 10.02 -18.29
CA GLN A 678 5.62 10.77 -19.42
C GLN A 678 4.31 10.17 -19.95
N THR A 679 4.12 8.85 -19.85
CA THR A 679 2.84 8.22 -20.18
C THR A 679 1.74 8.72 -19.25
N ASP A 680 1.93 8.63 -17.94
CA ASP A 680 0.97 9.13 -16.95
C ASP A 680 0.74 10.66 -17.07
N ALA A 681 1.76 11.42 -17.47
CA ALA A 681 1.71 12.88 -17.60
C ALA A 681 1.13 13.42 -18.93
N GLU A 682 0.99 12.61 -19.98
CA GLU A 682 0.57 13.07 -21.33
C GLU A 682 -0.52 12.20 -21.97
N GLN A 683 -0.70 10.95 -21.55
CA GLN A 683 -1.72 10.04 -22.10
C GLN A 683 -2.95 9.98 -21.19
N VAL A 684 -4.13 10.26 -21.74
CA VAL A 684 -5.39 10.22 -21.00
C VAL A 684 -5.83 8.76 -20.84
N PRO A 685 -5.92 8.22 -19.60
CA PRO A 685 -6.28 6.83 -19.38
C PRO A 685 -7.75 6.56 -19.74
N VAL A 686 -8.03 5.36 -20.26
CA VAL A 686 -9.38 4.95 -20.64
C VAL A 686 -10.27 4.91 -19.39
N ASN A 687 -11.41 5.62 -19.44
CA ASN A 687 -12.36 5.65 -18.32
C ASN A 687 -12.94 4.25 -18.08
N ASN A 688 -12.65 3.67 -16.91
CA ASN A 688 -13.16 2.38 -16.46
C ASN A 688 -14.62 2.43 -15.96
N ASN A 689 -15.26 3.60 -15.99
CA ASN A 689 -16.64 3.86 -15.58
C ASN A 689 -16.90 3.47 -14.12
N ASP A 690 -15.94 3.77 -13.24
CA ASP A 690 -16.04 3.53 -11.80
C ASP A 690 -17.24 4.28 -11.21
N LYS A 691 -18.15 3.55 -10.56
CA LYS A 691 -19.38 4.11 -9.96
C LYS A 691 -19.11 5.13 -8.86
N MET A 692 -17.90 5.14 -8.28
CA MET A 692 -17.52 6.09 -7.23
C MET A 692 -16.90 7.38 -7.78
N ALA A 693 -16.44 7.39 -9.04
CA ALA A 693 -15.85 8.55 -9.71
C ALA A 693 -15.92 8.38 -11.24
N SER A 694 -17.12 8.49 -11.81
CA SER A 694 -17.39 8.20 -13.23
C SER A 694 -16.89 9.29 -14.20
N ASP A 695 -16.37 10.40 -13.69
CA ASP A 695 -15.85 11.53 -14.45
C ASP A 695 -14.60 11.21 -15.29
N SER A 696 -13.82 10.21 -14.85
CA SER A 696 -12.52 9.86 -15.41
C SER A 696 -12.09 8.46 -14.98
N SER A 697 -11.00 7.92 -15.53
CA SER A 697 -10.48 6.64 -15.07
C SER A 697 -10.03 6.71 -13.61
N THR A 698 -10.32 5.64 -12.87
CA THR A 698 -9.69 5.35 -11.58
C THR A 698 -8.62 4.26 -11.68
N LYS A 699 -8.46 3.54 -12.80
CA LYS A 699 -7.59 2.35 -12.90
C LYS A 699 -6.09 2.66 -12.88
N GLU A 700 -5.68 3.74 -13.54
CA GLU A 700 -4.27 4.08 -13.78
C GLU A 700 -4.16 5.48 -14.40
N GLY A 701 -2.96 6.07 -14.35
CA GLY A 701 -2.66 7.36 -14.95
C GLY A 701 -3.51 8.54 -14.44
N ARG A 702 -3.40 9.68 -15.13
CA ARG A 702 -4.03 10.93 -14.70
C ARG A 702 -5.43 11.11 -15.31
N GLY A 703 -6.46 10.57 -14.65
CA GLY A 703 -7.84 10.61 -15.16
C GLY A 703 -8.36 12.02 -15.56
N ALA A 704 -8.03 13.06 -14.81
CA ALA A 704 -8.43 14.45 -15.08
C ALA A 704 -7.52 15.23 -16.05
N LEU A 705 -6.58 14.56 -16.73
CA LEU A 705 -5.54 15.17 -17.58
C LEU A 705 -6.05 16.10 -18.71
N PRO A 706 -7.23 15.93 -19.35
CA PRO A 706 -7.66 16.83 -20.42
C PRO A 706 -7.77 18.31 -19.99
N ASP A 707 -8.33 18.58 -18.81
CA ASP A 707 -8.39 19.95 -18.26
C ASP A 707 -6.98 20.46 -17.88
N TRP A 708 -6.13 19.57 -17.35
CA TRP A 708 -4.75 19.90 -16.97
C TRP A 708 -3.92 20.40 -18.17
N LEU A 709 -4.03 19.71 -19.32
CA LEU A 709 -3.33 20.06 -20.55
C LEU A 709 -3.93 21.28 -21.26
N GLU A 710 -5.27 21.36 -21.34
CA GLU A 710 -5.97 22.43 -22.07
C GLU A 710 -5.94 23.77 -21.32
N LYS A 711 -6.07 23.74 -19.98
CA LYS A 711 -6.39 24.93 -19.15
C LYS A 711 -5.36 25.23 -18.07
N GLY A 712 -4.46 24.30 -17.74
CA GLY A 712 -3.52 24.45 -16.62
C GLY A 712 -4.18 24.43 -15.24
N PHE A 713 -5.44 23.99 -15.13
CA PHE A 713 -6.16 23.78 -13.87
C PHE A 713 -7.26 22.73 -14.11
N ILE A 714 -7.72 22.05 -13.05
CA ILE A 714 -8.75 21.01 -13.17
C ILE A 714 -10.10 21.62 -12.78
N SER A 715 -11.09 21.59 -13.67
CA SER A 715 -12.40 22.16 -13.35
C SER A 715 -13.28 21.20 -12.55
N THR A 716 -14.37 21.71 -11.96
CA THR A 716 -15.41 20.95 -11.27
C THR A 716 -16.19 19.97 -12.18
N LYS A 717 -15.83 19.86 -13.47
CA LYS A 717 -16.19 18.72 -14.32
C LYS A 717 -15.64 17.39 -13.78
N TYR A 718 -14.46 17.41 -13.17
CA TYR A 718 -13.79 16.22 -12.64
C TYR A 718 -13.92 16.15 -11.11
N THR A 719 -14.00 14.94 -10.58
CA THR A 719 -13.94 14.72 -9.12
C THR A 719 -12.54 15.00 -8.61
N ARG A 720 -12.41 15.30 -7.31
CA ARG A 720 -11.13 15.54 -6.60
C ARG A 720 -10.25 16.59 -7.26
N SER A 721 -10.88 17.57 -7.93
CA SER A 721 -10.22 18.53 -8.82
C SER A 721 -9.12 19.35 -8.15
N VAL A 722 -9.28 19.71 -6.87
CA VAL A 722 -8.26 20.48 -6.14
C VAL A 722 -7.12 19.58 -5.65
N SER A 723 -7.43 18.41 -5.08
CA SER A 723 -6.40 17.42 -4.69
C SER A 723 -5.56 16.98 -5.88
N ARG A 724 -6.20 16.59 -6.98
CA ARG A 724 -5.53 16.23 -8.24
C ARG A 724 -4.65 17.37 -8.78
N ALA A 725 -5.07 18.63 -8.68
CA ALA A 725 -4.27 19.76 -9.14
C ALA A 725 -3.02 20.04 -8.27
N VAL A 726 -3.11 19.79 -6.95
CA VAL A 726 -1.95 19.85 -6.05
C VAL A 726 -0.98 18.69 -6.32
N GLU A 727 -1.50 17.47 -6.47
CA GLU A 727 -0.66 16.28 -6.66
C GLU A 727 -0.05 16.20 -8.06
N TYR A 728 -0.81 16.48 -9.14
CA TYR A 728 -0.27 16.55 -10.50
C TYR A 728 0.84 17.60 -10.63
N SER A 729 0.80 18.66 -9.80
CA SER A 729 1.89 19.65 -9.75
C SER A 729 3.19 19.07 -9.18
N LEU A 730 3.09 18.21 -8.15
CA LEU A 730 4.25 17.51 -7.60
C LEU A 730 4.74 16.39 -8.55
N ASN A 731 3.81 15.66 -9.19
CA ASN A 731 4.17 14.65 -10.19
C ASN A 731 4.92 15.30 -11.37
N ASP A 732 4.41 16.41 -11.92
CA ASP A 732 5.10 17.18 -12.97
C ASP A 732 6.42 17.81 -12.46
N PHE A 733 6.52 18.20 -11.19
CA PHE A 733 7.81 18.60 -10.63
C PHE A 733 8.82 17.43 -10.66
N GLY A 734 8.39 16.23 -10.29
CA GLY A 734 9.19 15.00 -10.39
C GLY A 734 9.67 14.72 -11.81
N LEU A 735 8.78 14.79 -12.82
CA LEU A 735 9.18 14.71 -14.23
C LEU A 735 10.22 15.77 -14.61
N SER A 736 10.11 17.00 -14.09
CA SER A 736 11.06 18.08 -14.38
C SER A 736 12.48 17.77 -13.87
N GLN A 737 12.61 17.10 -12.72
CA GLN A 737 13.91 16.70 -12.17
C GLN A 737 14.55 15.59 -13.00
N VAL A 738 13.78 14.55 -13.36
CA VAL A 738 14.27 13.43 -14.18
C VAL A 738 14.66 13.91 -15.58
N ALA A 739 13.82 14.73 -16.22
CA ALA A 739 14.13 15.34 -17.52
C ALA A 739 15.40 16.21 -17.48
N ALA A 740 15.61 16.97 -16.40
CA ALA A 740 16.80 17.82 -16.27
C ALA A 740 18.09 17.00 -16.21
N GLY A 741 18.14 15.96 -15.36
CA GLY A 741 19.32 15.10 -15.25
C GLY A 741 19.57 14.22 -16.48
N LEU A 742 18.52 13.82 -17.22
CA LEU A 742 18.64 13.14 -18.50
C LEU A 742 19.06 14.07 -19.67
N GLY A 743 19.24 15.36 -19.43
CA GLY A 743 19.64 16.32 -20.46
C GLY A 743 18.55 16.66 -21.47
N LEU A 744 17.28 16.65 -21.04
CA LEU A 744 16.09 16.95 -21.84
C LEU A 744 15.50 18.33 -21.47
N PRO A 745 16.18 19.45 -21.81
CA PRO A 745 15.84 20.78 -21.28
C PRO A 745 14.43 21.27 -21.67
N SER A 746 13.93 20.91 -22.85
CA SER A 746 12.56 21.26 -23.29
C SER A 746 11.50 20.59 -22.42
N GLU A 747 11.72 19.32 -22.08
CA GLU A 747 10.82 18.54 -21.22
C GLU A 747 10.90 19.04 -19.78
N ALA A 748 12.12 19.28 -19.27
CA ALA A 748 12.33 19.86 -17.95
C ALA A 748 11.62 21.22 -17.80
N ALA A 749 11.73 22.09 -18.81
CA ALA A 749 11.03 23.39 -18.82
C ALA A 749 9.50 23.24 -18.90
N LYS A 750 8.99 22.34 -19.75
CA LYS A 750 7.55 22.04 -19.87
C LYS A 750 6.96 21.57 -18.54
N TYR A 751 7.58 20.56 -17.92
CA TYR A 751 7.07 19.98 -16.68
C TYR A 751 7.29 20.89 -15.48
N ARG A 752 8.39 21.66 -15.41
CA ARG A 752 8.55 22.74 -14.41
C ARG A 752 7.49 23.82 -14.57
N SER A 753 7.10 24.18 -15.80
CA SER A 753 6.00 25.12 -16.00
C SER A 753 4.66 24.55 -15.51
N ARG A 754 4.36 23.28 -15.80
CA ARG A 754 3.15 22.60 -15.32
C ARG A 754 3.13 22.39 -13.81
N ALA A 755 4.29 22.20 -13.18
CA ALA A 755 4.42 22.10 -11.72
C ALA A 755 3.97 23.37 -10.95
N ALA A 756 3.84 24.51 -11.62
CA ALA A 756 3.26 25.73 -11.05
C ALA A 756 1.72 25.77 -11.08
N ASN A 757 1.05 24.80 -11.71
CA ASN A 757 -0.40 24.87 -11.98
C ASN A 757 -1.28 24.81 -10.72
N TRP A 758 -0.82 24.29 -9.58
CA TRP A 758 -1.54 24.41 -8.30
C TRP A 758 -1.85 25.88 -7.95
N ARG A 759 -0.98 26.83 -8.35
CA ARG A 759 -1.18 28.28 -8.15
C ARG A 759 -2.43 28.77 -8.87
N ASN A 760 -2.83 28.13 -9.98
CA ASN A 760 -4.05 28.48 -10.72
C ASN A 760 -5.32 28.13 -9.94
N HIS A 761 -5.24 27.31 -8.89
CA HIS A 761 -6.30 27.01 -7.94
C HIS A 761 -6.29 27.89 -6.68
N TRP A 762 -5.34 28.81 -6.51
CA TRP A 762 -5.30 29.69 -5.34
C TRP A 762 -6.38 30.78 -5.44
N ASP A 763 -7.45 30.66 -4.67
CA ASP A 763 -8.47 31.70 -4.50
C ASP A 763 -8.00 32.68 -3.40
N PRO A 764 -7.59 33.92 -3.74
CA PRO A 764 -7.15 34.91 -2.76
C PRO A 764 -8.28 35.45 -1.87
N THR A 765 -9.55 35.23 -2.25
CA THR A 765 -10.74 35.76 -1.56
C THR A 765 -11.32 34.78 -0.54
N ALA A 766 -11.11 33.48 -0.73
CA ALA A 766 -11.40 32.46 0.26
C ALA A 766 -10.71 32.77 1.60
N SER A 767 -11.40 32.55 2.72
CA SER A 767 -10.93 32.93 4.06
C SER A 767 -11.34 31.97 5.16
N ALA A 768 -10.48 31.83 6.16
CA ALA A 768 -10.74 31.11 7.40
C ALA A 768 -9.90 31.74 8.53
N PHE A 769 -10.51 31.93 9.70
CA PHE A 769 -9.94 32.72 10.81
C PHE A 769 -9.56 34.13 10.34
N ASN A 770 -8.32 34.58 10.58
CA ASN A 770 -7.74 35.82 10.06
C ASN A 770 -6.90 35.60 8.78
N PHE A 771 -6.99 34.42 8.15
CA PHE A 771 -6.26 34.06 6.94
C PHE A 771 -7.13 34.15 5.69
N THR A 772 -6.46 34.46 4.59
CA THR A 772 -7.01 34.64 3.23
C THR A 772 -6.12 33.89 2.26
N GLY A 773 -6.65 33.47 1.11
CA GLY A 773 -5.91 32.68 0.14
C GLY A 773 -5.95 31.19 0.47
N PHE A 774 -6.66 30.38 -0.32
CA PHE A 774 -6.74 28.92 -0.16
C PHE A 774 -6.84 28.23 -1.53
N VAL A 775 -6.41 26.97 -1.63
CA VAL A 775 -6.65 26.19 -2.86
C VAL A 775 -8.12 25.81 -2.99
N GLY A 776 -8.75 26.21 -4.08
CA GLY A 776 -10.19 26.22 -4.29
C GLY A 776 -10.65 25.59 -5.61
N PRO A 777 -11.92 25.15 -5.69
CA PRO A 777 -12.50 24.55 -6.89
C PRO A 777 -12.81 25.61 -7.95
N LYS A 778 -12.61 25.26 -9.22
CA LYS A 778 -12.83 26.16 -10.36
C LYS A 778 -13.85 25.60 -11.32
N ARG A 779 -14.79 26.43 -11.75
CA ARG A 779 -15.77 26.08 -12.78
C ARG A 779 -15.10 25.91 -14.14
N PRO A 780 -15.74 25.26 -15.13
CA PRO A 780 -15.17 25.07 -16.47
C PRO A 780 -14.81 26.37 -17.23
N ASP A 781 -15.36 27.52 -16.82
CA ASP A 781 -15.04 28.86 -17.34
C ASP A 781 -13.82 29.52 -16.66
N GLY A 782 -13.23 28.88 -15.65
CA GLY A 782 -12.10 29.39 -14.88
C GLY A 782 -12.45 30.26 -13.68
N SER A 783 -13.73 30.55 -13.42
CA SER A 783 -14.18 31.22 -12.19
C SER A 783 -14.07 30.30 -10.97
N PHE A 784 -13.87 30.88 -9.78
CA PHE A 784 -13.87 30.11 -8.52
C PHE A 784 -15.31 29.80 -8.07
N GLU A 785 -15.50 28.61 -7.50
CA GLU A 785 -16.71 28.21 -6.78
C GLU A 785 -16.52 28.49 -5.28
N SER A 786 -17.49 29.17 -4.67
CA SER A 786 -17.43 29.58 -3.25
C SER A 786 -17.39 28.37 -2.32
N PHE A 787 -16.44 28.35 -1.40
CA PHE A 787 -16.20 27.25 -0.47
C PHE A 787 -15.83 27.76 0.94
N ASN A 788 -16.01 26.91 1.93
CA ASN A 788 -15.48 27.12 3.28
C ASN A 788 -14.16 26.36 3.41
N PRO A 789 -13.00 26.99 3.66
CA PRO A 789 -11.74 26.26 3.78
C PRO A 789 -11.68 25.23 4.92
N LEU A 790 -12.63 25.28 5.86
CA LEU A 790 -12.80 24.34 6.97
C LEU A 790 -13.83 23.23 6.66
N SER A 791 -14.19 23.01 5.39
CA SER A 791 -15.07 21.92 4.96
C SER A 791 -14.70 21.42 3.56
N CYS A 792 -14.55 20.10 3.44
CA CYS A 792 -14.25 19.40 2.20
C CYS A 792 -15.51 18.88 1.46
N GLY A 793 -16.72 19.15 1.96
CA GLY A 793 -17.90 18.38 1.58
C GLY A 793 -17.90 17.02 2.29
N GLY A 794 -17.95 15.92 1.53
CA GLY A 794 -17.83 14.55 2.00
C GLY A 794 -16.39 14.03 2.17
N CYS A 795 -15.36 14.78 1.78
CA CYS A 795 -13.95 14.36 1.84
C CYS A 795 -13.62 13.07 1.05
N TYR A 796 -14.39 12.67 0.03
CA TYR A 796 -14.23 11.35 -0.60
C TYR A 796 -14.23 11.41 -2.14
N TRP A 797 -14.45 10.27 -2.81
CA TRP A 797 -14.20 10.10 -4.26
C TRP A 797 -14.93 11.09 -5.17
N GLY A 798 -16.08 11.62 -4.75
CA GLY A 798 -16.88 12.58 -5.51
C GLY A 798 -16.60 14.07 -5.21
N ASP A 799 -15.92 14.38 -4.10
CA ASP A 799 -15.71 15.75 -3.62
C ASP A 799 -14.53 16.44 -4.32
N HIS A 800 -14.36 17.75 -4.13
CA HIS A 800 -13.21 18.48 -4.71
C HIS A 800 -11.88 18.24 -3.97
N TRP A 801 -11.94 17.80 -2.71
CA TRP A 801 -10.78 17.40 -1.90
C TRP A 801 -10.93 15.96 -1.42
N TYR A 802 -9.88 15.16 -1.59
CA TYR A 802 -9.82 13.76 -1.19
C TYR A 802 -9.19 13.59 0.21
N GLN A 803 -9.99 13.09 1.15
CA GLN A 803 -9.72 12.80 2.57
C GLN A 803 -9.24 13.94 3.46
N GLY A 804 -8.68 15.01 2.89
CA GLY A 804 -8.20 16.19 3.58
C GLY A 804 -9.04 17.46 3.37
N LEU A 805 -8.80 18.48 4.20
CA LEU A 805 -9.49 19.76 4.14
C LEU A 805 -8.85 20.74 3.14
N PRO A 806 -9.60 21.75 2.63
CA PRO A 806 -9.00 22.81 1.80
C PRO A 806 -7.89 23.59 2.52
N TYR A 807 -8.01 23.78 3.83
CA TYR A 807 -6.99 24.40 4.68
C TYR A 807 -5.68 23.60 4.67
N GLU A 808 -5.77 22.28 4.80
CA GLU A 808 -4.67 21.32 4.79
C GLU A 808 -4.03 21.21 3.40
N TYR A 809 -4.82 21.00 2.35
CA TYR A 809 -4.34 20.96 0.96
C TYR A 809 -3.68 22.27 0.50
N SER A 810 -3.94 23.40 1.16
CA SER A 810 -3.25 24.66 0.90
C SER A 810 -1.75 24.63 1.28
N PHE A 811 -1.29 23.60 1.99
CA PHE A 811 0.12 23.33 2.31
C PHE A 811 0.75 22.20 1.45
N GLY A 812 0.00 21.58 0.54
CA GLY A 812 0.44 20.36 -0.17
C GLY A 812 1.48 20.56 -1.28
N ALA A 813 1.68 21.79 -1.78
CA ALA A 813 2.62 22.10 -2.87
C ALA A 813 4.08 22.29 -2.36
N ILE A 814 4.62 21.26 -1.72
CA ILE A 814 5.91 21.29 -0.98
C ILE A 814 7.12 21.54 -1.90
N HIS A 815 6.99 21.28 -3.21
CA HIS A 815 8.00 21.64 -4.21
C HIS A 815 8.11 23.15 -4.47
N ASP A 816 7.18 23.96 -3.96
CA ASP A 816 7.00 25.38 -4.30
C ASP A 816 6.84 26.29 -3.05
N MET A 817 7.55 25.95 -1.97
CA MET A 817 7.38 26.56 -0.65
C MET A 817 7.62 28.08 -0.63
N ASP A 818 8.59 28.60 -1.39
CA ASP A 818 8.84 30.05 -1.40
C ASP A 818 7.63 30.82 -1.95
N LYS A 819 6.99 30.30 -3.01
CA LYS A 819 5.77 30.94 -3.54
C LYS A 819 4.56 30.70 -2.64
N MET A 820 4.48 29.58 -1.95
CA MET A 820 3.45 29.33 -0.93
C MET A 820 3.55 30.33 0.24
N ILE A 821 4.76 30.57 0.76
CA ILE A 821 5.01 31.53 1.85
C ILE A 821 4.67 32.96 1.40
N ASP A 822 5.06 33.36 0.19
CA ASP A 822 4.67 34.64 -0.41
C ASP A 822 3.14 34.79 -0.53
N LEU A 823 2.44 33.80 -1.10
CA LEU A 823 0.98 33.81 -1.24
C LEU A 823 0.23 33.80 0.10
N MET A 824 0.81 33.22 1.15
CA MET A 824 0.27 33.28 2.52
C MET A 824 0.59 34.60 3.24
N GLY A 825 1.40 35.49 2.65
CA GLY A 825 1.72 36.82 3.17
C GLY A 825 2.99 36.88 4.03
N GLY A 826 3.98 36.06 3.72
CA GLY A 826 5.32 36.08 4.32
C GLY A 826 5.49 35.18 5.56
N PRO A 827 6.74 35.04 6.06
CA PRO A 827 7.12 34.03 7.05
C PRO A 827 6.29 34.04 8.34
N ASP A 828 6.00 35.21 8.90
CA ASP A 828 5.26 35.34 10.16
C ASP A 828 3.80 34.91 10.01
N ARG A 829 3.16 35.30 8.88
CA ARG A 829 1.77 34.95 8.57
C ARG A 829 1.65 33.48 8.15
N PHE A 830 2.63 32.93 7.46
CA PHE A 830 2.77 31.49 7.23
C PHE A 830 2.89 30.72 8.56
N THR A 831 3.79 31.16 9.45
CA THR A 831 3.99 30.54 10.79
C THR A 831 2.69 30.51 11.58
N ALA A 832 2.01 31.65 11.72
CA ALA A 832 0.75 31.73 12.47
C ALA A 832 -0.38 30.89 11.84
N ARG A 833 -0.40 30.75 10.50
CA ARG A 833 -1.37 29.91 9.77
C ARG A 833 -1.09 28.42 9.97
N LEU A 834 0.19 28.04 10.02
CA LEU A 834 0.61 26.67 10.26
C LEU A 834 0.41 26.27 11.74
N GLU A 835 0.64 27.16 12.71
CA GLU A 835 0.25 26.91 14.10
C GLU A 835 -1.28 26.74 14.27
N ALA A 836 -2.08 27.49 13.51
CA ALA A 836 -3.54 27.36 13.52
C ALA A 836 -4.06 26.03 12.96
N LEU A 837 -3.30 25.34 12.10
CA LEU A 837 -3.61 23.97 11.62
C LEU A 837 -3.71 22.97 12.79
N PHE A 838 -2.92 23.19 13.84
CA PHE A 838 -2.84 22.33 15.03
C PHE A 838 -3.70 22.82 16.21
N SER A 839 -4.56 23.83 16.01
CA SER A 839 -5.42 24.34 17.09
C SER A 839 -6.55 23.34 17.43
N THR A 840 -6.72 23.09 18.74
CA THR A 840 -7.76 22.23 19.29
C THR A 840 -9.11 22.92 19.47
N ASP A 841 -9.19 24.24 19.33
CA ASP A 841 -10.44 25.02 19.50
C ASP A 841 -11.44 24.81 18.35
N LEU A 842 -11.11 23.90 17.42
CA LEU A 842 -11.67 23.74 16.09
C LEU A 842 -11.89 22.26 15.78
N GLU A 843 -12.61 21.57 16.68
CA GLU A 843 -13.32 20.36 16.30
C GLU A 843 -14.31 20.72 15.18
N GLY A 844 -13.97 20.33 13.95
CA GLY A 844 -14.90 20.39 12.83
C GLY A 844 -16.15 19.55 13.12
N ARG A 845 -17.23 19.77 12.36
CA ARG A 845 -18.38 18.86 12.44
C ARG A 845 -17.89 17.43 12.15
N GLU A 846 -18.33 16.48 12.97
CA GLU A 846 -17.80 15.10 13.09
C GLU A 846 -16.47 14.94 13.88
N GLY A 847 -16.04 15.95 14.65
CA GLY A 847 -14.98 15.78 15.67
C GLY A 847 -13.56 15.68 15.10
N ARG A 848 -13.33 16.16 13.89
CA ARG A 848 -12.01 16.13 13.23
C ARG A 848 -11.29 17.47 13.39
N MET A 849 -10.02 17.42 13.78
CA MET A 849 -9.09 18.56 13.77
C MET A 849 -8.72 18.95 12.32
N ILE A 850 -8.11 20.12 12.11
CA ILE A 850 -7.68 20.54 10.76
C ILE A 850 -6.46 19.74 10.30
N PHE A 851 -5.44 19.59 11.15
CA PHE A 851 -4.41 18.58 11.00
C PHE A 851 -4.98 17.20 11.38
N ASN A 852 -4.95 16.24 10.46
CA ASN A 852 -5.35 14.85 10.75
C ASN A 852 -4.11 13.95 10.84
N VAL A 853 -3.76 13.56 12.06
CA VAL A 853 -2.64 12.66 12.36
C VAL A 853 -2.80 11.25 11.77
N GLY A 854 -4.03 10.83 11.45
CA GLY A 854 -4.36 9.56 10.82
C GLY A 854 -4.75 9.69 9.34
N ASN A 855 -4.16 10.65 8.62
CA ASN A 855 -4.34 10.81 7.17
C ASN A 855 -3.14 11.55 6.53
N GLU A 856 -2.79 11.12 5.33
CA GLU A 856 -1.49 11.33 4.71
C GLU A 856 -1.21 12.75 4.19
N PRO A 857 -2.17 13.53 3.65
CA PRO A 857 -1.95 14.94 3.26
C PRO A 857 -1.39 15.82 4.39
N SER A 858 -1.66 15.47 5.64
CA SER A 858 -1.16 16.18 6.82
C SER A 858 0.32 15.93 7.12
N PHE A 859 0.93 14.82 6.69
CA PHE A 859 2.22 14.32 7.22
C PHE A 859 3.37 15.33 7.18
N ALA A 860 3.51 16.10 6.10
CA ALA A 860 4.60 17.07 5.98
C ALA A 860 4.41 18.31 6.87
N SER A 861 3.17 18.66 7.22
CA SER A 861 2.79 19.94 7.82
C SER A 861 3.62 20.32 9.07
N PRO A 862 3.90 19.43 10.04
CA PRO A 862 4.71 19.79 11.21
C PRO A 862 6.15 20.18 10.85
N TYR A 863 6.69 19.72 9.73
CA TYR A 863 8.07 19.96 9.30
C TYR A 863 8.21 21.22 8.44
N LEU A 864 7.10 21.79 7.96
CA LEU A 864 7.13 22.99 7.09
C LEU A 864 7.59 24.26 7.82
N PHE A 865 7.63 24.30 9.16
CA PHE A 865 8.24 25.42 9.88
C PHE A 865 9.76 25.56 9.62
N ASN A 866 10.44 24.51 9.14
CA ASN A 866 11.84 24.60 8.74
C ASN A 866 12.05 25.61 7.59
N TYR A 867 11.09 25.74 6.66
CA TYR A 867 11.11 26.74 5.56
C TYR A 867 10.99 28.20 6.03
N VAL A 868 10.60 28.43 7.29
CA VAL A 868 10.58 29.76 7.93
C VAL A 868 11.53 29.83 9.13
N ASN A 869 12.51 28.91 9.20
CA ASN A 869 13.54 28.77 10.24
C ASN A 869 13.02 28.56 11.68
N ARG A 870 11.73 28.24 11.86
CA ARG A 870 11.09 27.97 13.16
C ARG A 870 11.13 26.48 13.51
N GLN A 871 12.33 25.92 13.50
CA GLN A 871 12.57 24.49 13.76
C GLN A 871 12.10 24.06 15.17
N ASP A 872 12.09 25.00 16.12
CA ASP A 872 11.50 24.83 17.46
C ASP A 872 10.01 24.43 17.40
N LEU A 873 9.25 25.00 16.47
CA LEU A 873 7.84 24.63 16.25
C LEU A 873 7.74 23.25 15.59
N THR A 874 8.64 22.91 14.67
CA THR A 874 8.70 21.56 14.11
C THR A 874 8.95 20.50 15.17
N VAL A 875 9.84 20.73 16.13
CA VAL A 875 10.04 19.84 17.28
C VAL A 875 8.79 19.77 18.17
N LYS A 876 8.25 20.93 18.57
CA LYS A 876 7.03 21.07 19.39
C LYS A 876 5.87 20.24 18.83
N TYR A 877 5.58 20.38 17.54
CA TYR A 877 4.44 19.71 16.91
C TYR A 877 4.77 18.24 16.57
N SER A 878 5.85 17.93 15.84
CA SER A 878 6.12 16.54 15.40
C SER A 878 6.30 15.55 16.56
N ARG A 879 6.90 15.97 17.69
CA ARG A 879 7.00 15.14 18.89
C ARG A 879 5.67 15.07 19.64
N GLY A 880 5.03 16.20 19.91
CA GLY A 880 3.77 16.26 20.66
C GLY A 880 2.61 15.53 19.96
N ILE A 881 2.60 15.49 18.62
CA ILE A 881 1.66 14.68 17.83
C ILE A 881 1.90 13.19 18.10
N VAL A 882 3.13 12.70 17.97
CA VAL A 882 3.44 11.28 18.13
C VAL A 882 3.24 10.82 19.57
N GLU A 883 3.72 11.58 20.57
CA GLU A 883 3.56 11.27 22.00
C GLU A 883 2.09 11.23 22.46
N LYS A 884 1.19 11.95 21.76
CA LYS A 884 -0.25 12.00 22.07
C LYS A 884 -1.07 10.94 21.34
N HIS A 885 -0.66 10.54 20.14
CA HIS A 885 -1.52 9.78 19.21
C HIS A 885 -0.99 8.41 18.79
N TYR A 886 0.25 8.04 19.13
CA TYR A 886 0.82 6.72 18.89
C TYR A 886 1.05 5.97 20.21
N GLY A 887 0.93 4.65 20.19
CA GLY A 887 1.15 3.82 21.39
C GLY A 887 1.26 2.33 21.10
N LEU A 888 1.60 1.54 22.11
CA LEU A 888 1.85 0.10 21.95
C LEU A 888 0.58 -0.78 21.87
N GLY A 889 -0.60 -0.18 21.98
CA GLY A 889 -1.88 -0.90 22.11
C GLY A 889 -2.49 -1.35 20.78
N ARG A 890 -3.61 -2.08 20.86
CA ARG A 890 -4.40 -2.48 19.67
C ARG A 890 -4.96 -1.29 18.90
N ASN A 891 -5.31 -0.24 19.63
CA ASN A 891 -5.64 1.11 19.15
C ASN A 891 -4.40 2.03 19.10
N GLY A 892 -3.20 1.47 18.89
CA GLY A 892 -1.92 2.17 18.98
C GLY A 892 -1.53 3.03 17.78
N LEU A 893 -2.37 3.07 16.74
CA LEU A 893 -2.23 3.91 15.56
C LEU A 893 -3.38 4.94 15.51
N PRO A 894 -3.14 6.15 14.96
CA PRO A 894 -4.11 7.24 14.91
C PRO A 894 -5.23 7.07 13.87
N GLY A 895 -5.04 6.15 12.93
CA GLY A 895 -5.91 5.80 11.82
C GLY A 895 -5.39 4.49 11.21
N ASN A 896 -5.84 4.16 10.00
CA ASN A 896 -5.28 3.08 9.17
C ASN A 896 -3.75 3.04 9.21
N SER A 897 -3.15 1.85 9.18
CA SER A 897 -1.70 1.74 8.95
C SER A 897 -1.31 2.04 7.51
N ASP A 898 -2.23 1.90 6.55
CA ASP A 898 -2.09 2.17 5.11
C ASP A 898 -0.72 1.75 4.56
N ALA A 899 -0.52 0.42 4.51
CA ALA A 899 0.71 -0.25 4.09
C ALA A 899 2.00 0.19 4.82
N GLY A 900 1.90 0.75 6.02
CA GLY A 900 3.03 1.22 6.81
C GLY A 900 3.30 2.72 6.73
N ALA A 901 2.37 3.51 6.17
CA ALA A 901 2.48 4.97 6.10
C ALA A 901 2.60 5.60 7.51
N MET A 902 1.69 5.29 8.44
CA MET A 902 1.75 5.77 9.84
C MET A 902 3.06 5.36 10.55
N GLN A 903 3.53 4.14 10.31
CA GLN A 903 4.79 3.64 10.85
C GLN A 903 5.99 4.42 10.30
N SER A 904 5.98 4.79 9.01
CA SER A 904 7.03 5.64 8.43
C SER A 904 7.01 7.07 8.97
N TYR A 905 5.83 7.62 9.31
CA TYR A 905 5.70 8.92 9.97
C TYR A 905 6.22 8.89 11.42
N LEU A 906 5.85 7.85 12.18
CA LEU A 906 6.40 7.55 13.51
C LEU A 906 7.93 7.48 13.46
N LEU A 907 8.50 6.67 12.56
CA LEU A 907 9.95 6.49 12.42
C LEU A 907 10.66 7.78 11.98
N SER A 908 10.06 8.60 11.12
CA SER A 908 10.59 9.93 10.76
C SER A 908 10.73 10.83 11.99
N SER A 909 9.70 10.89 12.84
CA SER A 909 9.75 11.62 14.11
C SER A 909 10.80 11.05 15.07
N MET A 910 10.91 9.71 15.16
CA MET A 910 11.87 9.02 16.04
C MET A 910 13.34 9.21 15.62
N PHE A 911 13.61 9.19 14.31
CA PHE A 911 14.94 9.50 13.74
C PHE A 911 15.24 11.00 13.73
N GLY A 912 14.24 11.86 13.92
CA GLY A 912 14.41 13.30 14.01
C GLY A 912 14.60 14.00 12.66
N PHE A 913 14.07 13.47 11.57
CA PHE A 913 14.04 14.15 10.26
C PHE A 913 12.85 13.71 9.40
N TYR A 914 12.49 14.53 8.41
CA TYR A 914 11.43 14.21 7.43
C TYR A 914 11.91 14.47 5.98
N PRO A 915 11.63 13.56 5.02
CA PRO A 915 12.08 13.69 3.63
C PRO A 915 11.22 14.68 2.82
N VAL A 916 11.87 15.47 1.97
CA VAL A 916 11.17 16.26 0.92
C VAL A 916 11.24 15.46 -0.38
N VAL A 917 10.17 14.71 -0.66
CA VAL A 917 10.10 13.76 -1.78
C VAL A 917 10.31 14.46 -3.12
N THR A 918 10.93 13.76 -4.08
CA THR A 918 11.34 14.26 -5.41
C THR A 918 12.48 15.29 -5.36
N THR A 919 13.06 15.52 -4.18
CA THR A 919 14.29 16.29 -3.97
C THR A 919 15.28 15.46 -3.16
N ASP A 920 16.51 15.95 -3.03
CA ASP A 920 17.52 15.40 -2.14
C ASP A 920 17.40 15.91 -0.68
N VAL A 921 16.43 16.76 -0.34
CA VAL A 921 16.36 17.49 0.93
C VAL A 921 15.68 16.69 2.06
N PHE A 922 16.22 16.82 3.27
CA PHE A 922 15.67 16.31 4.52
C PHE A 922 15.59 17.43 5.58
N LEU A 923 14.41 17.60 6.18
CA LEU A 923 14.11 18.62 7.19
C LEU A 923 14.40 18.08 8.59
N ILE A 924 15.21 18.79 9.39
CA ILE A 924 15.66 18.31 10.70
C ILE A 924 14.64 18.65 11.79
N ALA A 925 14.23 17.64 12.55
CA ALA A 925 13.46 17.72 13.79
C ALA A 925 14.36 17.36 14.99
N SER A 926 13.90 16.52 15.93
CA SER A 926 14.68 16.13 17.12
C SER A 926 14.64 14.62 17.32
N PRO A 927 15.79 13.90 17.28
CA PRO A 927 15.83 12.44 17.46
C PRO A 927 15.33 12.01 18.85
N TRP A 928 14.80 10.79 18.95
CA TRP A 928 14.24 10.25 20.20
C TRP A 928 15.25 9.45 21.04
N PHE A 929 16.29 8.93 20.40
CA PHE A 929 17.34 8.11 20.99
C PHE A 929 18.66 8.89 21.05
N ASP A 930 19.52 8.55 22.00
CA ASP A 930 20.83 9.21 22.17
C ASP A 930 21.84 8.76 21.08
N GLU A 931 21.74 7.51 20.60
CA GLU A 931 22.26 7.08 19.29
C GLU A 931 21.27 6.14 18.58
N VAL A 932 21.03 6.37 17.29
CA VAL A 932 20.53 5.36 16.34
C VAL A 932 21.61 5.11 15.30
N THR A 933 21.87 3.84 15.00
CA THR A 933 22.66 3.43 13.85
C THR A 933 21.76 2.78 12.81
N ILE A 934 21.90 3.19 11.55
CA ILE A 934 21.33 2.50 10.38
C ILE A 934 22.46 1.79 9.62
N HIS A 935 22.21 0.52 9.27
CA HIS A 935 23.08 -0.34 8.45
C HIS A 935 22.33 -0.71 7.15
N PRO A 936 22.48 0.05 6.04
CA PRO A 936 21.72 -0.19 4.82
C PRO A 936 22.08 -1.51 4.14
N ASP A 937 21.11 -2.20 3.54
CA ASP A 937 21.24 -3.59 3.07
C ASP A 937 22.32 -3.86 1.98
N GLY A 938 22.53 -5.15 1.70
CA GLY A 938 23.22 -5.63 0.50
C GLY A 938 24.63 -5.08 0.30
N LYS A 939 24.87 -4.46 -0.86
CA LYS A 939 26.21 -3.93 -1.23
C LYS A 939 26.69 -2.80 -0.32
N TYR A 940 25.77 -2.11 0.35
CA TYR A 940 26.07 -0.94 1.17
C TYR A 940 26.59 -1.37 2.55
N SER A 941 25.91 -2.33 3.20
CA SER A 941 26.42 -3.05 4.38
C SER A 941 27.79 -3.67 4.11
N ALA A 942 27.95 -4.38 2.98
CA ALA A 942 29.22 -5.00 2.60
C ALA A 942 30.36 -3.99 2.32
N GLY A 943 30.02 -2.74 1.97
CA GLY A 943 30.94 -1.62 1.86
C GLY A 943 31.32 -0.95 3.19
N GLY A 944 30.73 -1.40 4.31
CA GLY A 944 30.92 -0.78 5.63
C GLY A 944 30.14 0.52 5.85
N ARG A 945 29.12 0.80 5.02
CA ARG A 945 28.33 2.02 5.13
C ARG A 945 27.48 2.00 6.40
N LYS A 946 27.71 3.00 7.27
CA LYS A 946 26.96 3.26 8.50
C LYS A 946 26.37 4.68 8.41
N ILE A 947 25.09 4.86 8.78
CA ILE A 947 24.56 6.18 9.14
C ILE A 947 24.37 6.19 10.65
N THR A 948 24.89 7.20 11.31
CA THR A 948 24.74 7.40 12.76
C THR A 948 23.95 8.67 13.01
N ILE A 949 22.92 8.60 13.83
CA ILE A 949 22.11 9.74 14.27
C ILE A 949 22.30 9.84 15.78
N LYS A 950 22.78 10.97 16.29
CA LYS A 950 23.01 11.18 17.73
C LYS A 950 22.16 12.32 18.26
N ARG A 951 21.73 12.19 19.51
CA ARG A 951 21.16 13.28 20.33
C ARG A 951 22.10 13.51 21.50
N THR A 952 22.60 14.73 21.66
CA THR A 952 23.53 15.10 22.74
C THR A 952 22.98 16.29 23.53
N GLU A 953 22.96 16.20 24.86
CA GLU A 953 22.37 17.24 25.71
C GLU A 953 23.36 18.40 25.96
N GLN A 954 22.88 19.64 25.79
CA GLN A 954 23.69 20.85 25.90
C GLN A 954 24.26 21.02 27.32
N GLY A 955 25.58 20.92 27.44
CA GLY A 955 26.29 21.00 28.73
C GLY A 955 26.82 19.65 29.24
N GLY A 956 26.48 18.53 28.59
CA GLY A 956 27.11 17.24 28.87
C GLY A 956 26.75 16.61 30.23
N GLY A 957 25.60 16.98 30.80
CA GLY A 957 25.03 16.28 31.95
C GLY A 957 24.44 14.93 31.57
N GLY A 958 24.52 13.95 32.47
CA GLY A 958 23.78 12.69 32.34
C GLY A 958 22.35 12.79 32.87
N GLU A 959 21.57 11.72 32.65
CA GLU A 959 20.14 11.58 33.01
C GLU A 959 19.13 12.41 32.20
N GLY A 960 19.29 12.39 30.86
CA GLY A 960 18.20 12.12 29.93
C GLY A 960 16.92 12.92 30.16
N SER A 961 17.03 14.24 30.25
CA SER A 961 15.91 15.11 30.64
C SER A 961 14.80 15.05 29.59
N LYS A 962 13.59 14.66 30.02
CA LYS A 962 12.38 14.66 29.16
C LYS A 962 12.00 16.04 28.59
N LYS A 963 12.65 17.12 29.03
CA LYS A 963 12.44 18.48 28.54
C LYS A 963 13.38 18.85 27.39
N ASP A 964 14.52 18.18 27.28
CA ASP A 964 15.64 18.62 26.44
C ASP A 964 15.46 18.06 25.02
N VAL A 965 14.56 18.71 24.29
CA VAL A 965 14.10 18.29 22.96
C VAL A 965 14.41 19.31 21.87
N TYR A 966 14.54 20.60 22.19
CA TYR A 966 14.73 21.66 21.20
C TYR A 966 16.17 21.69 20.69
N VAL A 967 16.35 21.75 19.37
CA VAL A 967 17.68 21.69 18.76
C VAL A 967 18.40 23.03 18.88
N GLN A 968 19.52 22.99 19.60
CA GLN A 968 20.41 24.13 19.81
C GLN A 968 21.36 24.28 18.63
N LYS A 969 21.91 23.18 18.12
CA LYS A 969 22.68 23.12 16.87
C LYS A 969 22.76 21.71 16.29
N VAL A 970 23.24 21.62 15.05
CA VAL A 970 23.47 20.36 14.33
C VAL A 970 24.92 20.29 13.88
N LEU A 971 25.56 19.13 14.06
CA LEU A 971 26.81 18.79 13.41
C LEU A 971 26.57 17.66 12.41
N LEU A 972 27.17 17.79 11.22
CA LEU A 972 27.23 16.75 10.22
C LEU A 972 28.70 16.35 10.03
N ASN A 973 29.02 15.07 10.21
CA ASN A 973 30.36 14.52 10.09
C ASN A 973 31.40 15.32 10.91
N GLY A 974 31.00 15.72 12.14
CA GLY A 974 31.81 16.51 13.08
C GLY A 974 31.95 18.01 12.75
N LYS A 975 31.24 18.53 11.73
CA LYS A 975 31.24 19.95 11.34
C LYS A 975 29.88 20.57 11.61
N GLU A 976 29.84 21.76 12.21
CA GLU A 976 28.60 22.48 12.46
C GLU A 976 27.91 22.86 11.14
N LEU A 977 26.64 22.49 10.99
CA LEU A 977 25.92 22.51 9.71
C LEU A 977 25.36 23.90 9.36
N GLY A 978 25.08 24.74 10.35
CA GLY A 978 24.60 26.12 10.17
C GLY A 978 23.16 26.28 9.65
N ARG A 979 22.45 25.18 9.33
CA ARG A 979 21.06 25.17 8.83
C ARG A 979 20.25 24.02 9.43
N ASN A 980 18.92 24.10 9.33
CA ASN A 980 17.95 23.15 9.87
C ASN A 980 17.53 22.03 8.86
N TRP A 981 18.36 21.75 7.86
CA TRP A 981 18.10 20.75 6.81
C TRP A 981 19.43 20.23 6.23
N PHE A 982 19.41 19.03 5.66
CA PHE A 982 20.56 18.42 4.99
C PHE A 982 20.14 17.77 3.66
N ARG A 983 21.12 17.42 2.81
CA ARG A 983 20.91 16.74 1.52
C ARG A 983 21.26 15.26 1.58
N TRP A 984 20.70 14.46 0.69
CA TRP A 984 20.97 13.02 0.55
C TRP A 984 22.47 12.70 0.47
N GLY A 985 23.19 13.42 -0.40
CA GLY A 985 24.64 13.30 -0.61
C GLY A 985 25.50 13.60 0.62
N GLU A 986 24.93 14.27 1.62
CA GLU A 986 25.64 14.73 2.82
C GLU A 986 25.66 13.70 3.96
N LEU A 987 24.73 12.72 3.95
CA LEU A 987 24.58 11.72 5.02
C LEU A 987 24.35 10.28 4.52
N PHE A 988 23.55 10.08 3.48
CA PHE A 988 23.11 8.74 3.04
C PHE A 988 23.95 8.18 1.88
N GLU A 989 24.45 9.05 0.99
CA GLU A 989 25.14 8.62 -0.24
C GLU A 989 26.49 7.93 -0.01
N GLU A 990 27.19 8.20 1.10
CA GLU A 990 28.37 7.42 1.54
C GLU A 990 28.33 6.94 2.99
N GLY A 991 27.27 7.28 3.74
CA GLY A 991 27.23 7.13 5.18
C GLY A 991 27.82 8.35 5.90
N GLY A 992 27.72 8.37 7.23
CA GLY A 992 28.16 9.50 8.03
C GLY A 992 27.54 9.57 9.42
N GLU A 993 27.66 10.73 10.05
CA GLU A 993 27.11 11.03 11.37
C GLU A 993 26.36 12.37 11.38
N LEU A 994 25.12 12.35 11.88
CA LEU A 994 24.29 13.53 12.15
C LEU A 994 24.12 13.64 13.68
N GLU A 995 24.83 14.58 14.30
CA GLU A 995 24.70 14.89 15.72
C GLU A 995 23.76 16.09 15.90
N VAL A 996 22.71 15.91 16.70
CA VAL A 996 21.71 16.91 17.03
C VAL A 996 21.86 17.30 18.50
N VAL A 997 22.42 18.47 18.76
CA VAL A 997 22.61 18.98 20.12
C VAL A 997 21.30 19.60 20.59
N VAL A 998 20.74 19.10 21.69
CA VAL A 998 19.43 19.49 22.23
C VAL A 998 19.51 20.19 23.57
N GLY A 999 18.46 20.92 23.93
CA GLY A 999 18.31 21.60 25.22
C GLY A 999 16.85 21.88 25.56
N ALA A 1000 16.58 22.26 26.81
CA ALA A 1000 15.24 22.48 27.35
C ALA A 1000 14.51 23.71 26.78
N GLU A 1001 15.23 24.72 26.30
CA GLU A 1001 14.67 25.98 25.82
C GLU A 1001 14.62 26.06 24.28
N ALA A 1002 13.58 26.67 23.75
CA ALA A 1002 13.36 26.78 22.31
C ALA A 1002 14.37 27.73 21.63
N ASN A 1003 15.16 27.20 20.69
CA ASN A 1003 16.00 28.02 19.81
C ASN A 1003 15.14 28.68 18.71
N ASN A 1004 14.54 29.82 19.06
CA ASN A 1004 13.52 30.51 18.24
C ASN A 1004 14.06 31.16 16.95
N ALA A 1005 15.37 31.12 16.67
CA ALA A 1005 16.00 31.83 15.56
C ALA A 1005 17.19 31.07 14.97
N TRP A 1006 16.92 30.10 14.09
CA TRP A 1006 17.95 29.63 13.17
C TRP A 1006 18.24 30.74 12.13
N GLU A 1007 19.43 31.34 12.16
CA GLU A 1007 19.85 32.37 11.18
C GLU A 1007 20.36 31.77 9.85
N GLY A 1008 20.30 30.45 9.70
CA GLY A 1008 20.83 29.70 8.56
C GLY A 1008 20.05 29.84 7.25
N GLU A 1009 20.65 29.33 6.17
CA GLU A 1009 19.98 29.15 4.88
C GLU A 1009 18.74 28.26 5.03
N ARG A 1010 17.61 28.71 4.47
CA ARG A 1010 16.34 27.95 4.44
C ARG A 1010 16.47 26.70 3.57
N PRO A 1011 15.67 25.65 3.83
CA PRO A 1011 15.50 24.57 2.86
C PRO A 1011 15.05 25.14 1.50
N PRO A 1012 15.64 24.70 0.38
CA PRO A 1012 15.36 25.30 -0.92
C PRO A 1012 13.94 24.97 -1.40
N SER A 1013 13.27 25.95 -1.99
CA SER A 1013 12.13 25.68 -2.89
C SER A 1013 12.64 25.00 -4.16
N GLY A 1014 11.88 24.03 -4.69
CA GLY A 1014 12.25 23.32 -5.91
C GLY A 1014 12.00 24.13 -7.18
N MET A 1015 11.05 25.07 -7.13
CA MET A 1015 10.41 25.80 -8.24
C MET A 1015 10.97 27.19 -8.56
#